data_AF-A0A8H7CUS2-F1
#
_entry.id   AF-A0A8H7CUS2-F1
#
_cell.length_a   1.000
_cell.length_b   1.000
_cell.length_c   1.000
_cell.angle_alpha   90.00
_cell.angle_beta   90.00
_cell.angle_gamma   90.00
#
_symmetry.space_group_name_H-M   'P 1'
#
loop_
_entity.id
_entity.type
_entity.pdbx_description
1 polymer ?
#
loop_
_entity_poly.entity_id
_entity_poly.type
_entity_poly.pdbx_seq_one_letter_code
_entity_poly.pdbx_strand_id
1 'polypeptide(L)'
;MDISMFYNSRQGIPLSCIPHAGQHFIKRHGYGIIFIDRQMAIEVLYNNLKDKSKVLVDKRVVTVTPLANGVQVTTKDGATYTGDILVGADGVHSTIRKEMWRLDDELAPGRFPQADRTDVPCDYHCMFGISKNVIGLNKSSAQTVLGHNNSYLVVDGPGSRTYWFLFSKNERRLRGMEKEIPRSFTNEEEEGIGREALERPYNLQSDVRRSVYEPYVGRLDRDSGICQHGMVFGRTIITGDAVHKFNPISGLGGNNALETAATLTTELVIMLKALPPGQRPSDVDITAAFQRTQDCRRAPVTEAVDISHQQQSILACETLLFKVLTRIIIPLLGVELTFERFADSFVPARRLPMLPMPKRPRFEPFHDELPAKPLGGLRFSILISTGLFSGLLCAAVNGEHRSPLFLFPNSGSDPLQSAYLFPILVVWTLESYRNGNTISLVSFPAVFGVASQLVGLGIVAPIYFLLSVWSNARNMYARAVGRPIPVAVARTILPAVFLSLAVSFVSTPGGPILHSPIHLPCASLPVLVSFHTYIAKRLLELNSPPDAFDMYKKADVKPLRNAYMASFLLSACAHIALLFLPKDASSLQSQLSAPLSKNNDFTIFALATAIFCLHSVYELRRTGWATTKQALVAALAVLVSQPLVGPVAVYAAVWYWREGVWSQDVS
;
A
#
# COMPACT_ATOMS: atom_id res chain seq x y z
N MET A 1 18.26 7.83 -13.94
CA MET A 1 19.31 7.79 -12.90
C MET A 1 18.93 6.71 -11.92
N ASP A 2 19.91 5.90 -11.53
CA ASP A 2 19.67 4.84 -10.56
C ASP A 2 19.86 5.38 -9.14
N ILE A 3 18.79 5.96 -8.59
CA ILE A 3 18.82 6.57 -7.25
C ILE A 3 18.76 5.50 -6.17
N SER A 4 19.57 5.63 -5.13
CA SER A 4 19.45 4.87 -3.87
C SER A 4 18.84 5.74 -2.76
N MET A 5 17.99 5.16 -1.92
CA MET A 5 17.35 5.87 -0.80
C MET A 5 17.97 5.47 0.53
N PHE A 6 18.31 6.45 1.36
CA PHE A 6 18.92 6.26 2.67
C PHE A 6 18.08 6.90 3.76
N TYR A 7 17.88 6.17 4.86
CA TYR A 7 17.40 6.73 6.12
C TYR A 7 18.55 6.71 7.11
N ASN A 8 18.99 7.88 7.56
CA ASN A 8 20.10 7.97 8.53
C ASN A 8 19.62 8.50 9.88
N SER A 9 20.33 8.10 10.93
CA SER A 9 20.18 8.67 12.27
C SER A 9 20.64 10.13 12.29
N ARG A 10 20.34 10.84 13.38
CA ARG A 10 20.85 12.20 13.63
C ARG A 10 22.38 12.29 13.52
N GLN A 11 23.08 11.22 13.86
CA GLN A 11 24.54 11.14 13.77
C GLN A 11 25.05 10.78 12.35
N GLY A 12 24.17 10.73 11.34
CA GLY A 12 24.51 10.36 9.97
C GLY A 12 24.74 8.86 9.76
N ILE A 13 24.42 8.01 10.75
CA ILE A 13 24.60 6.56 10.63
C ILE A 13 23.45 5.99 9.79
N PRO A 14 23.71 5.25 8.70
CA PRO A 14 22.66 4.59 7.93
C PRO A 14 21.87 3.62 8.82
N LEU A 15 20.57 3.89 8.97
CA LEU A 15 19.62 3.01 9.64
C LEU A 15 18.97 2.04 8.64
N SER A 16 18.79 2.49 7.40
CA SER A 16 18.26 1.69 6.29
C SER A 16 18.76 2.24 4.96
N CYS A 17 18.99 1.34 4.01
CA CYS A 17 19.39 1.65 2.64
C CYS A 17 18.57 0.81 1.68
N ILE A 18 18.01 1.46 0.67
CA ILE A 18 17.30 0.83 -0.43
C ILE A 18 18.14 1.11 -1.68
N PRO A 19 19.06 0.19 -2.02
CA PRO A 19 19.87 0.33 -3.22
C PRO A 19 18.98 0.22 -4.45
N HIS A 20 19.39 0.87 -5.53
CA HIS A 20 18.72 0.80 -6.83
C HIS A 20 17.22 1.15 -6.79
N ALA A 21 16.80 2.03 -5.88
CA ALA A 21 15.41 2.43 -5.71
C ALA A 21 14.80 2.96 -7.03
N GLY A 22 15.59 3.67 -7.84
CA GLY A 22 15.20 4.12 -9.18
C GLY A 22 14.76 2.96 -10.09
N GLN A 23 15.48 1.84 -10.08
CA GLN A 23 15.11 0.64 -10.86
C GLN A 23 13.87 -0.05 -10.30
N HIS A 24 13.70 -0.11 -8.98
CA HIS A 24 12.49 -0.63 -8.35
C HIS A 24 11.25 0.19 -8.77
N PHE A 25 11.30 1.52 -8.81
CA PHE A 25 10.21 2.34 -9.34
C PHE A 25 9.84 1.98 -10.79
N ILE A 26 10.85 1.82 -11.65
CA ILE A 26 10.63 1.46 -13.06
C ILE A 26 10.02 0.07 -13.18
N LYS A 27 10.57 -0.95 -12.50
CA LYS A 27 10.04 -2.32 -12.55
C LYS A 27 8.64 -2.43 -11.97
N ARG A 28 8.36 -1.67 -10.90
CA ARG A 28 7.08 -1.71 -10.19
C ARG A 28 5.98 -0.94 -10.89
N HIS A 29 6.25 0.29 -11.32
CA HIS A 29 5.23 1.23 -11.84
C HIS A 29 5.44 1.66 -13.30
N GLY A 30 6.55 1.28 -13.93
CA GLY A 30 6.90 1.64 -15.31
C GLY A 30 7.58 2.99 -15.47
N TYR A 31 7.66 3.80 -14.39
CA TYR A 31 8.24 5.13 -14.39
C TYR A 31 9.30 5.26 -13.29
N GLY A 32 10.40 5.95 -13.60
CA GLY A 32 11.40 6.31 -12.58
C GLY A 32 10.99 7.55 -11.80
N ILE A 33 11.57 7.72 -10.62
CA ILE A 33 11.48 8.99 -9.88
C ILE A 33 12.45 10.00 -10.48
N ILE A 34 11.98 11.24 -10.66
CA ILE A 34 12.77 12.33 -11.24
C ILE A 34 12.75 13.49 -10.26
N PHE A 35 13.95 13.96 -9.89
CA PHE A 35 14.12 15.19 -9.13
C PHE A 35 14.70 16.26 -10.06
N ILE A 36 14.00 17.38 -10.23
CA ILE A 36 14.35 18.45 -11.17
C ILE A 36 14.11 19.83 -10.56
N ASP A 37 14.80 20.83 -11.09
CA ASP A 37 14.55 22.23 -10.76
C ASP A 37 13.12 22.63 -11.11
N ARG A 38 12.47 23.37 -10.20
CA ARG A 38 11.15 23.94 -10.45
C ARG A 38 11.15 24.81 -11.70
N GLN A 39 12.21 25.59 -11.93
CA GLN A 39 12.35 26.41 -13.13
C GLN A 39 12.34 25.57 -14.41
N MET A 40 13.06 24.44 -14.42
CA MET A 40 13.09 23.53 -15.57
C MET A 40 11.68 22.95 -15.84
N ALA A 41 10.96 22.56 -14.79
CA ALA A 41 9.60 22.05 -14.96
C ALA A 41 8.66 23.12 -15.56
N ILE A 42 8.72 24.36 -15.06
CA ILE A 42 7.92 25.48 -15.58
C ILE A 42 8.28 25.80 -17.03
N GLU A 43 9.58 25.84 -17.34
CA GLU A 43 10.08 26.09 -18.69
C GLU A 43 9.60 25.02 -19.67
N VAL A 44 9.65 23.74 -19.29
CA VAL A 44 9.12 22.63 -20.09
C VAL A 44 7.62 22.82 -20.32
N LEU A 45 6.83 23.12 -19.29
CA LEU A 45 5.39 23.35 -19.43
C LEU A 45 5.09 24.54 -20.35
N TYR A 46 5.77 25.67 -20.15
CA TYR A 46 5.60 26.89 -20.95
C TYR A 46 5.99 26.67 -22.42
N ASN A 47 7.11 26.00 -22.66
CA ASN A 47 7.59 25.74 -24.01
C ASN A 47 6.66 24.82 -24.81
N ASN A 48 5.89 23.96 -24.14
CA ASN A 48 4.90 23.08 -24.74
C ASN A 48 3.51 23.74 -24.92
N LEU A 49 3.31 24.98 -24.50
CA LEU A 49 2.09 25.72 -24.82
C LEU A 49 2.06 26.06 -26.31
N LYS A 50 0.99 25.66 -27.00
CA LYS A 50 0.77 25.95 -28.43
C LYS A 50 0.56 27.44 -28.68
N ASP A 51 -0.17 28.11 -27.80
CA ASP A 51 -0.46 29.54 -27.86
C ASP A 51 0.06 30.24 -26.61
N LYS A 52 1.27 30.80 -26.72
CA LYS A 52 1.93 31.54 -25.64
C LYS A 52 1.35 32.94 -25.44
N SER A 53 0.58 33.47 -26.40
CA SER A 53 -0.02 34.81 -26.29
C SER A 53 -1.11 34.87 -25.21
N LYS A 54 -1.59 33.71 -24.74
CA LYS A 54 -2.57 33.59 -23.65
C LYS A 54 -1.92 33.64 -22.26
N VAL A 55 -0.60 33.61 -22.16
CA VAL A 55 0.12 33.73 -20.89
C VAL A 55 0.43 35.19 -20.64
N LEU A 56 -0.45 35.86 -19.89
CA LEU A 56 -0.30 37.26 -19.53
C LEU A 56 0.43 37.36 -18.19
N VAL A 57 1.67 37.85 -18.21
CA VAL A 57 2.46 38.13 -17.00
C VAL A 57 2.05 39.46 -16.38
N ASP A 58 2.43 39.69 -15.12
CA ASP A 58 2.12 40.88 -14.33
C ASP A 58 0.61 41.16 -14.11
N LYS A 59 -0.25 40.18 -14.40
CA LYS A 59 -1.71 40.23 -14.21
C LYS A 59 -2.15 39.58 -12.91
N ARG A 60 -1.79 40.20 -11.77
CA ARG A 60 -2.22 39.73 -10.44
C ARG A 60 -3.71 39.99 -10.22
N VAL A 61 -4.52 38.95 -10.04
CA VAL A 61 -5.95 39.07 -9.68
C VAL A 61 -6.11 39.65 -8.28
N VAL A 62 -7.06 40.58 -8.12
CA VAL A 62 -7.43 41.20 -6.84
C VAL A 62 -8.90 41.00 -6.48
N THR A 63 -9.79 40.89 -7.47
CA THR A 63 -11.23 40.79 -7.24
C THR A 63 -11.86 39.84 -8.26
N VAL A 64 -12.86 39.08 -7.81
CA VAL A 64 -13.68 38.20 -8.65
C VAL A 64 -15.13 38.62 -8.56
N THR A 65 -15.77 38.81 -9.73
CA THR A 65 -17.17 39.21 -9.83
C THR A 65 -17.95 38.17 -10.64
N PRO A 66 -18.94 37.48 -10.04
CA PRO A 66 -19.83 36.59 -10.78
C PRO A 66 -20.63 37.37 -11.82
N LEU A 67 -20.81 36.80 -13.01
CA LEU A 67 -21.70 37.32 -14.05
C LEU A 67 -22.84 36.33 -14.30
N ALA A 68 -23.90 36.77 -14.98
CA ALA A 68 -25.05 35.91 -15.30
C ALA A 68 -24.67 34.66 -16.12
N ASN A 69 -23.68 34.77 -17.01
CA ASN A 69 -23.23 33.67 -17.87
C ASN A 69 -21.70 33.54 -17.88
N GLY A 70 -21.04 33.81 -16.75
CA GLY A 70 -19.58 33.79 -16.70
C GLY A 70 -19.01 34.33 -15.39
N VAL A 71 -17.73 34.68 -15.44
CA VAL A 71 -16.99 35.26 -14.33
C VAL A 71 -16.07 36.36 -14.85
N GLN A 72 -15.97 37.45 -14.10
CA GLN A 72 -15.04 38.53 -14.36
C GLN A 72 -13.95 38.54 -13.29
N VAL A 73 -12.71 38.77 -13.71
CA VAL A 73 -11.59 39.03 -12.82
C VAL A 73 -11.05 40.43 -13.07
N THR A 74 -10.75 41.15 -11.98
CA THR A 74 -10.06 42.44 -12.02
C THR A 74 -8.64 42.24 -11.51
N THR A 75 -7.67 42.76 -12.25
CA THR A 75 -6.25 42.67 -11.91
C THR A 75 -5.75 43.95 -11.24
N LYS A 76 -4.60 43.87 -10.56
CA LYS A 76 -4.02 44.97 -9.77
C LYS A 76 -3.79 46.25 -10.58
N ASP A 77 -3.49 46.12 -11.87
CA ASP A 77 -3.32 47.22 -12.82
C ASP A 77 -4.65 47.81 -13.34
N GLY A 78 -5.79 47.35 -12.82
CA GLY A 78 -7.13 47.82 -13.18
C GLY A 78 -7.71 47.14 -14.42
N ALA A 79 -6.98 46.25 -15.10
CA ALA A 79 -7.51 45.53 -16.24
C ALA A 79 -8.58 44.50 -15.82
N THR A 80 -9.55 44.27 -16.70
CA THR A 80 -10.62 43.29 -16.47
C THR A 80 -10.64 42.24 -17.56
N TYR A 81 -10.94 41.00 -17.17
CA TYR A 81 -11.05 39.86 -18.08
C TYR A 81 -12.31 39.09 -17.77
N THR A 82 -13.00 38.62 -18.80
CA THR A 82 -14.22 37.82 -18.68
C THR A 82 -14.00 36.43 -19.28
N GLY A 83 -14.63 35.43 -18.67
CA GLY A 83 -14.57 34.05 -19.15
C GLY A 83 -15.76 33.22 -18.66
N ASP A 84 -15.94 32.03 -19.24
CA ASP A 84 -17.00 31.11 -18.85
C ASP A 84 -16.72 30.44 -17.49
N ILE A 85 -15.44 30.23 -17.17
CA ILE A 85 -14.97 29.61 -15.93
C ILE A 85 -13.72 30.33 -15.40
N LEU A 86 -13.49 30.20 -14.09
CA LEU A 86 -12.26 30.64 -13.43
C LEU A 86 -11.61 29.47 -12.70
N VAL A 87 -10.31 29.24 -12.96
CA VAL A 87 -9.52 28.22 -12.27
C VAL A 87 -8.45 28.91 -11.42
N GLY A 88 -8.59 28.84 -10.09
CA GLY A 88 -7.60 29.37 -9.15
C GLY A 88 -6.46 28.39 -8.91
N ALA A 89 -5.35 28.61 -9.60
CA ALA A 89 -4.09 27.87 -9.44
C ALA A 89 -2.98 28.78 -8.86
N ASP A 90 -3.35 29.69 -7.97
CA ASP A 90 -2.54 30.81 -7.46
C ASP A 90 -1.86 30.52 -6.11
N GLY A 91 -1.80 29.24 -5.73
CA GLY A 91 -0.91 28.71 -4.68
C GLY A 91 -1.36 29.00 -3.23
N VAL A 92 -0.43 28.81 -2.30
CA VAL A 92 -0.67 28.83 -0.84
C VAL A 92 -1.38 30.09 -0.35
N HIS A 93 -1.12 31.25 -0.96
CA HIS A 93 -1.74 32.54 -0.60
C HIS A 93 -2.87 32.98 -1.54
N SER A 94 -3.58 32.00 -2.11
CA SER A 94 -4.61 32.20 -3.13
C SER A 94 -5.55 33.38 -2.83
N THR A 95 -5.58 34.34 -3.76
CA THR A 95 -6.60 35.40 -3.81
C THR A 95 -7.93 34.81 -4.23
N ILE A 96 -7.94 33.85 -5.17
CA ILE A 96 -9.18 33.25 -5.67
C ILE A 96 -9.94 32.55 -4.54
N ARG A 97 -9.23 31.81 -3.67
CA ARG A 97 -9.82 31.20 -2.47
C ARG A 97 -10.47 32.24 -1.55
N LYS A 98 -9.83 33.39 -1.34
CA LYS A 98 -10.39 34.46 -0.50
C LYS A 98 -11.63 35.09 -1.11
N GLU A 99 -11.62 35.29 -2.41
CA GLU A 99 -12.79 35.80 -3.12
C GLU A 99 -13.94 34.79 -3.12
N MET A 100 -13.66 33.48 -3.19
CA MET A 100 -14.68 32.45 -2.98
C MET A 100 -15.30 32.52 -1.58
N TRP A 101 -14.49 32.73 -0.55
CA TRP A 101 -14.99 32.93 0.82
C TRP A 101 -15.87 34.18 0.95
N ARG A 102 -15.43 35.30 0.38
CA ARG A 102 -16.20 36.56 0.38
C ARG A 102 -17.54 36.38 -0.34
N LEU A 103 -17.52 35.78 -1.52
CA LEU A 103 -18.73 35.54 -2.30
C LEU A 103 -19.67 34.53 -1.64
N ASP A 104 -19.15 33.55 -0.91
CA ASP A 104 -19.96 32.64 -0.09
C ASP A 104 -20.69 33.40 1.02
N ASP A 105 -19.95 34.23 1.76
CA ASP A 105 -20.52 35.04 2.85
C ASP A 105 -21.59 36.03 2.34
N GLU A 106 -21.43 36.56 1.12
CA GLU A 106 -22.36 37.54 0.53
C GLU A 106 -23.58 36.90 -0.16
N LEU A 107 -23.38 35.80 -0.89
CA LEU A 107 -24.39 35.29 -1.84
C LEU A 107 -25.05 33.98 -1.40
N ALA A 108 -24.32 33.10 -0.72
CA ALA A 108 -24.82 31.77 -0.36
C ALA A 108 -24.12 31.22 0.90
N PRO A 109 -24.38 31.80 2.09
CA PRO A 109 -23.59 31.49 3.28
C PRO A 109 -23.64 30.01 3.67
N GLY A 110 -22.48 29.47 4.05
CA GLY A 110 -22.37 28.17 4.72
C GLY A 110 -21.73 27.06 3.90
N ARG A 111 -21.23 27.34 2.69
CA ARG A 111 -20.51 26.34 1.88
C ARG A 111 -19.07 26.16 2.37
N PHE A 112 -18.42 27.24 2.81
CA PHE A 112 -17.08 27.20 3.37
C PHE A 112 -17.09 27.46 4.88
N PRO A 113 -16.72 26.48 5.71
CA PRO A 113 -16.65 26.68 7.16
C PRO A 113 -15.63 27.77 7.53
N GLN A 114 -15.92 28.55 8.58
CA GLN A 114 -14.99 29.56 9.10
C GLN A 114 -13.63 28.94 9.52
N ALA A 115 -13.63 27.66 9.92
CA ALA A 115 -12.42 26.91 10.26
C ALA A 115 -11.41 26.84 9.10
N ASP A 116 -11.84 26.88 7.83
CA ASP A 116 -10.94 26.92 6.65
C ASP A 116 -10.04 28.17 6.64
N ARG A 117 -10.44 29.21 7.37
CA ARG A 117 -9.76 30.50 7.44
C ARG A 117 -8.94 30.63 8.71
N THR A 118 -9.49 30.17 9.83
CA THR A 118 -8.96 30.44 11.17
C THR A 118 -8.14 29.31 11.76
N ASP A 119 -8.36 28.05 11.35
CA ASP A 119 -7.80 26.88 12.04
C ASP A 119 -6.72 26.14 11.26
N VAL A 120 -6.18 26.75 10.19
CA VAL A 120 -5.08 26.17 9.40
C VAL A 120 -3.83 26.00 10.29
N PRO A 121 -3.36 24.77 10.54
CA PRO A 121 -2.20 24.54 11.40
C PRO A 121 -0.88 24.73 10.63
N CYS A 122 0.15 25.20 11.33
CA CYS A 122 1.53 25.21 10.84
C CYS A 122 2.47 24.79 11.97
N ASP A 123 2.88 23.51 11.93
CA ASP A 123 3.76 22.90 12.93
C ASP A 123 5.24 23.03 12.59
N TYR A 124 5.56 23.20 11.30
CA TYR A 124 6.92 23.19 10.79
C TYR A 124 7.20 24.42 9.93
N HIS A 125 8.48 24.77 9.85
CA HIS A 125 9.02 25.57 8.77
C HIS A 125 10.08 24.76 8.02
N CYS A 126 10.24 25.05 6.73
CA CYS A 126 11.17 24.40 5.84
C CYS A 126 12.14 25.42 5.23
N MET A 127 13.42 25.29 5.52
CA MET A 127 14.46 25.97 4.75
C MET A 127 14.91 25.02 3.64
N PHE A 128 14.94 25.48 2.40
CA PHE A 128 15.37 24.65 1.28
C PHE A 128 16.25 25.42 0.32
N GLY A 129 17.16 24.72 -0.35
CA GLY A 129 18.09 25.34 -1.27
C GLY A 129 18.72 24.36 -2.24
N ILE A 130 19.55 24.93 -3.11
CA ILE A 130 20.26 24.20 -4.16
C ILE A 130 21.74 24.55 -4.06
N SER A 131 22.56 23.52 -3.89
CA SER A 131 24.01 23.62 -3.85
C SER A 131 24.60 22.98 -5.10
N LYS A 132 25.81 23.36 -5.48
CA LYS A 132 26.51 22.77 -6.63
C LYS A 132 27.82 22.15 -6.19
N ASN A 133 28.18 21.03 -6.82
CA ASN A 133 29.47 20.36 -6.62
C ASN A 133 29.76 20.02 -5.15
N VAL A 134 28.75 19.55 -4.42
CA VAL A 134 28.91 19.14 -3.03
C VAL A 134 29.84 17.93 -2.98
N ILE A 135 30.94 18.05 -2.24
CA ILE A 135 31.93 17.00 -2.07
C ILE A 135 31.44 16.04 -0.99
N GLY A 136 31.64 14.72 -1.18
CA GLY A 136 31.35 13.69 -0.17
C GLY A 136 29.89 13.27 -0.03
N LEU A 137 28.97 13.80 -0.84
CA LEU A 137 27.62 13.23 -0.99
C LEU A 137 27.65 12.04 -1.94
N ASN A 138 26.90 10.99 -1.58
CA ASN A 138 26.67 9.87 -2.48
C ASN A 138 25.94 10.36 -3.74
N LYS A 139 26.55 10.18 -4.91
CA LYS A 139 25.90 10.46 -6.20
C LYS A 139 24.69 9.56 -6.37
N SER A 140 23.67 10.07 -7.06
CA SER A 140 22.38 9.39 -7.26
C SER A 140 21.81 8.87 -5.94
N SER A 141 21.74 9.73 -4.91
CA SER A 141 21.16 9.36 -3.62
C SER A 141 20.08 10.35 -3.17
N ALA A 142 19.09 9.82 -2.46
CA ALA A 142 18.15 10.59 -1.66
C ALA A 142 18.33 10.17 -0.20
N GLN A 143 18.71 11.11 0.65
CA GLN A 143 19.04 10.88 2.05
C GLN A 143 18.04 11.61 2.94
N THR A 144 17.30 10.84 3.72
CA THR A 144 16.43 11.36 4.78
C THR A 144 17.11 11.16 6.12
N VAL A 145 17.21 12.21 6.92
CA VAL A 145 17.86 12.15 8.23
C VAL A 145 16.92 12.54 9.33
N LEU A 146 16.81 11.61 10.28
CA LEU A 146 15.93 11.71 11.43
C LEU A 146 16.61 12.54 12.50
N GLY A 147 15.87 13.47 13.10
CA GLY A 147 16.36 14.37 14.12
C GLY A 147 15.52 14.35 15.39
N HIS A 148 15.50 15.47 16.11
CA HIS A 148 14.62 15.67 17.27
C HIS A 148 13.94 17.02 17.12
N ASN A 149 12.64 17.01 16.86
CA ASN A 149 11.87 18.17 16.42
C ASN A 149 12.43 18.81 15.12
N ASN A 150 13.22 18.05 14.36
CA ASN A 150 13.70 18.42 13.04
C ASN A 150 13.99 17.20 12.18
N SER A 151 13.98 17.37 10.87
CA SER A 151 14.39 16.34 9.90
C SER A 151 15.06 17.00 8.70
N TYR A 152 15.79 16.20 7.92
CA TYR A 152 16.49 16.68 6.74
C TYR A 152 16.20 15.77 5.56
N LEU A 153 16.13 16.36 4.37
CA LEU A 153 16.09 15.65 3.11
C LEU A 153 17.17 16.25 2.20
N VAL A 154 18.08 15.42 1.71
CA VAL A 154 19.13 15.80 0.77
C VAL A 154 19.06 14.89 -0.44
N VAL A 155 18.89 15.46 -1.63
CA VAL A 155 18.69 14.71 -2.87
C VAL A 155 19.71 15.16 -3.91
N ASP A 156 20.45 14.22 -4.46
CA ASP A 156 21.30 14.44 -5.64
C ASP A 156 20.44 14.55 -6.90
N GLY A 157 20.70 15.57 -7.71
CA GLY A 157 19.95 15.78 -8.95
C GLY A 157 20.84 16.22 -10.13
N PRO A 158 20.21 16.57 -11.26
CA PRO A 158 20.93 16.77 -12.52
C PRO A 158 21.88 17.97 -12.47
N GLY A 159 22.98 17.88 -13.22
CA GLY A 159 23.94 18.98 -13.39
C GLY A 159 24.80 19.26 -12.16
N SER A 160 25.15 18.21 -11.38
CA SER A 160 25.92 18.31 -10.14
C SER A 160 25.26 19.22 -9.09
N ARG A 161 23.92 19.26 -9.10
CA ARG A 161 23.10 20.01 -8.14
C ARG A 161 22.65 19.09 -7.01
N THR A 162 22.76 19.58 -5.79
CA THR A 162 22.22 18.95 -4.58
C THR A 162 21.09 19.80 -4.06
N TYR A 163 19.94 19.18 -3.87
CA TYR A 163 18.76 19.82 -3.29
C TYR A 163 18.68 19.41 -1.83
N TRP A 164 18.44 20.38 -0.96
CA TRP A 164 18.35 20.11 0.46
C TRP A 164 17.15 20.82 1.07
N PHE A 165 16.56 20.17 2.06
CA PHE A 165 15.41 20.64 2.82
C PHE A 165 15.70 20.36 4.29
N LEU A 166 15.67 21.41 5.09
CA LEU A 166 15.70 21.38 6.53
C LEU A 166 14.30 21.66 7.02
N PHE A 167 13.72 20.70 7.75
CA PHE A 167 12.44 20.89 8.41
C PHE A 167 12.68 21.04 9.90
N SER A 168 12.17 22.13 10.47
CA SER A 168 12.28 22.43 11.90
C SER A 168 10.89 22.68 12.46
N LYS A 169 10.61 22.04 13.60
CA LYS A 169 9.34 22.21 14.29
C LYS A 169 9.31 23.58 14.97
N ASN A 170 8.17 24.26 14.86
CA ASN A 170 7.92 25.51 15.57
C ASN A 170 7.82 25.25 17.08
N GLU A 171 8.23 26.22 17.90
CA GLU A 171 8.13 26.13 19.37
C GLU A 171 6.68 25.90 19.84
N ARG A 172 5.74 26.50 19.12
CA ARG A 172 4.30 26.28 19.24
C ARG A 172 3.67 26.12 17.86
N ARG A 173 2.53 25.44 17.80
CA ARG A 173 1.68 25.41 16.60
C ARG A 173 1.17 26.84 16.31
N LEU A 174 1.42 27.31 15.09
CA LEU A 174 0.81 28.54 14.58
C LEU A 174 -0.55 28.21 13.95
N ARG A 175 -1.51 29.15 14.00
CA ARG A 175 -2.84 28.96 13.43
C ARG A 175 -3.30 30.13 12.55
N GLY A 176 -3.94 29.78 11.44
CA GLY A 176 -4.63 30.71 10.55
C GLY A 176 -3.69 31.47 9.61
N MET A 177 -3.92 31.33 8.30
CA MET A 177 -3.09 31.91 7.24
C MET A 177 -3.08 33.45 7.21
N GLU A 178 -4.12 34.09 7.75
CA GLU A 178 -4.27 35.56 7.75
C GLU A 178 -4.00 36.18 9.12
N LYS A 179 -3.60 35.39 10.11
CA LYS A 179 -3.30 35.84 11.48
C LYS A 179 -1.87 35.51 11.87
N GLU A 180 -1.64 34.30 12.37
CA GLU A 180 -0.38 33.94 13.04
C GLU A 180 0.67 33.34 12.11
N ILE A 181 0.34 33.05 10.85
CA ILE A 181 1.27 32.49 9.86
C ILE A 181 1.65 33.62 8.89
N PRO A 182 2.76 34.36 9.12
CA PRO A 182 3.17 35.43 8.22
C PRO A 182 3.54 34.89 6.83
N ARG A 183 3.44 35.76 5.82
CA ARG A 183 3.73 35.40 4.43
C ARG A 183 5.21 35.24 4.11
N SER A 184 6.08 35.91 4.86
CA SER A 184 7.52 35.86 4.69
C SER A 184 8.19 35.71 6.05
N PHE A 185 9.44 35.30 6.03
CA PHE A 185 10.35 35.43 7.17
C PHE A 185 11.01 36.81 7.11
N THR A 186 11.42 37.34 8.26
CA THR A 186 12.33 38.50 8.29
C THR A 186 13.77 38.03 8.03
N ASN A 187 14.64 38.92 7.55
CA ASN A 187 16.04 38.56 7.29
C ASN A 187 16.72 38.00 8.55
N GLU A 188 16.40 38.53 9.73
CA GLU A 188 16.93 38.06 11.01
C GLU A 188 16.45 36.64 11.36
N GLU A 189 15.18 36.32 11.08
CA GLU A 189 14.64 34.96 11.25
C GLU A 189 15.33 33.99 10.29
N GLU A 190 15.50 34.37 9.02
CA GLU A 190 16.16 33.55 8.00
C GLU A 190 17.63 33.27 8.39
N GLU A 191 18.35 34.30 8.81
CA GLU A 191 19.73 34.15 9.29
C GLU A 191 19.82 33.32 10.57
N GLY A 192 18.89 33.50 11.52
CA GLY A 192 18.84 32.74 12.76
C GLY A 192 18.63 31.25 12.50
N ILE A 193 17.66 30.91 11.65
CA ILE A 193 17.38 29.54 11.23
C ILE A 193 18.56 28.95 10.45
N GLY A 194 19.18 29.75 9.57
CA GLY A 194 20.37 29.37 8.82
C GLY A 194 21.58 29.08 9.72
N ARG A 195 21.83 29.91 10.74
CA ARG A 195 22.88 29.67 11.74
C ARG A 195 22.61 28.40 12.54
N GLU A 196 21.39 28.22 13.02
CA GLU A 196 20.99 27.03 13.75
C GLU A 196 21.14 25.75 12.90
N ALA A 197 20.78 25.82 11.62
CA ALA A 197 20.97 24.74 10.65
C ALA A 197 22.43 24.34 10.49
N LEU A 198 23.32 25.33 10.47
CA LEU A 198 24.77 25.14 10.38
C LEU A 198 25.35 24.59 11.69
N GLU A 199 24.88 25.05 12.85
CA GLU A 199 25.44 24.70 14.16
C GLU A 199 24.95 23.34 14.70
N ARG A 200 23.77 22.85 14.25
CA ARG A 200 23.26 21.54 14.66
C ARG A 200 24.18 20.42 14.12
N PRO A 201 24.70 19.52 14.97
CA PRO A 201 25.63 18.48 14.54
C PRO A 201 24.91 17.47 13.63
N TYR A 202 25.35 17.44 12.38
CA TYR A 202 25.03 16.43 11.39
C TYR A 202 26.37 15.93 10.83
N ASN A 203 26.60 14.62 10.81
CA ASN A 203 27.76 14.04 10.10
C ASN A 203 27.41 13.70 8.64
N LEU A 204 27.10 14.72 7.83
CA LEU A 204 27.77 14.79 6.55
C LEU A 204 29.17 15.23 6.97
N GLN A 205 30.25 14.63 6.46
CA GLN A 205 31.61 15.07 6.84
C GLN A 205 31.68 16.61 6.81
N SER A 206 32.39 17.25 7.74
CA SER A 206 32.36 18.72 7.97
C SER A 206 32.39 19.56 6.69
N ASP A 207 33.08 19.06 5.67
CA ASP A 207 33.32 19.68 4.37
C ASP A 207 32.11 19.57 3.43
N VAL A 208 31.32 18.50 3.55
CA VAL A 208 30.03 18.30 2.88
C VAL A 208 29.02 19.29 3.46
N ARG A 209 28.96 19.46 4.78
CA ARG A 209 28.04 20.42 5.43
C ARG A 209 28.29 21.84 4.95
N ARG A 210 29.55 22.29 4.94
CA ARG A 210 29.92 23.60 4.38
C ARG A 210 29.55 23.72 2.90
N SER A 211 29.92 22.75 2.09
CA SER A 211 29.64 22.81 0.65
C SER A 211 28.16 22.71 0.27
N VAL A 212 27.30 22.13 1.14
CA VAL A 212 25.84 22.20 0.99
C VAL A 212 25.31 23.59 1.38
N TYR A 213 25.69 24.14 2.53
CA TYR A 213 24.96 25.28 3.11
C TYR A 213 25.62 26.65 2.92
N GLU A 214 26.92 26.74 2.62
CA GLU A 214 27.64 28.01 2.43
C GLU A 214 27.34 28.74 1.11
N PRO A 215 27.06 28.07 -0.03
CA PRO A 215 26.59 28.74 -1.24
C PRO A 215 25.13 29.18 -1.05
N TYR A 216 24.92 30.33 -0.41
CA TYR A 216 23.64 30.88 0.04
C TYR A 216 22.66 31.15 -1.12
N VAL A 217 21.91 30.14 -1.54
CA VAL A 217 20.63 30.30 -2.26
C VAL A 217 19.60 29.37 -1.61
N GLY A 218 19.36 29.59 -0.31
CA GLY A 218 18.24 28.99 0.40
C GLY A 218 17.05 29.94 0.38
N ARG A 219 15.83 29.44 0.18
CA ARG A 219 14.59 30.15 0.53
C ARG A 219 13.95 29.46 1.73
N LEU A 220 13.27 30.22 2.56
CA LEU A 220 12.41 29.66 3.60
C LEU A 220 10.96 29.58 3.11
N ASP A 221 10.28 28.50 3.50
CA ASP A 221 8.85 28.30 3.34
C ASP A 221 8.25 27.87 4.68
N ARG A 222 7.03 28.34 4.98
CA ARG A 222 6.28 27.88 6.16
C ARG A 222 5.43 26.70 5.72
N ASP A 223 5.53 25.61 6.46
CA ASP A 223 4.80 24.40 6.10
C ASP A 223 3.39 24.39 6.71
N SER A 224 2.53 25.24 6.16
CA SER A 224 1.12 25.28 6.55
C SER A 224 0.36 24.09 5.96
N GLY A 225 -0.36 23.36 6.81
CA GLY A 225 -1.23 22.26 6.40
C GLY A 225 -2.59 22.76 5.93
N ILE A 226 -2.63 23.38 4.75
CA ILE A 226 -3.91 23.83 4.17
C ILE A 226 -4.67 22.60 3.67
N CYS A 227 -5.89 22.40 4.17
CA CYS A 227 -6.85 21.49 3.58
C CYS A 227 -8.25 22.09 3.68
N GLN A 228 -8.77 22.59 2.57
CA GLN A 228 -10.11 23.19 2.57
C GLN A 228 -11.23 22.16 2.46
N HIS A 229 -12.40 22.53 2.98
CA HIS A 229 -13.59 21.69 2.86
C HIS A 229 -14.19 21.69 1.45
N GLY A 230 -13.99 22.75 0.66
CA GLY A 230 -14.54 22.88 -0.69
C GLY A 230 -13.53 23.42 -1.71
N MET A 231 -13.69 23.01 -2.96
CA MET A 231 -12.89 23.44 -4.12
C MET A 231 -13.68 24.33 -5.08
N VAL A 232 -15.01 24.42 -4.94
CA VAL A 232 -15.92 24.94 -5.98
C VAL A 232 -16.84 26.02 -5.42
N PHE A 233 -17.00 27.11 -6.17
CA PHE A 233 -18.02 28.13 -5.94
C PHE A 233 -18.51 28.70 -7.28
N GLY A 234 -19.78 28.48 -7.62
CA GLY A 234 -20.34 28.85 -8.93
C GLY A 234 -19.47 28.35 -10.09
N ARG A 235 -19.06 29.29 -10.96
CA ARG A 235 -18.17 29.06 -12.12
C ARG A 235 -16.67 29.12 -11.78
N THR A 236 -16.32 29.03 -10.50
CA THR A 236 -14.94 29.06 -10.02
C THR A 236 -14.55 27.75 -9.34
N ILE A 237 -13.36 27.23 -9.68
CA ILE A 237 -12.74 26.08 -9.02
C ILE A 237 -11.28 26.39 -8.65
N ILE A 238 -10.81 25.95 -7.48
CA ILE A 238 -9.41 26.09 -7.03
C ILE A 238 -8.67 24.74 -7.06
N THR A 239 -7.36 24.77 -7.30
CA THR A 239 -6.52 23.58 -7.48
C THR A 239 -5.10 23.75 -6.93
N GLY A 240 -4.42 22.62 -6.67
CA GLY A 240 -3.07 22.57 -6.11
C GLY A 240 -3.01 23.17 -4.70
N ASP A 241 -1.91 23.87 -4.41
CA ASP A 241 -1.65 24.52 -3.12
C ASP A 241 -2.69 25.58 -2.74
N ALA A 242 -3.52 26.03 -3.69
CA ALA A 242 -4.66 26.91 -3.40
C ALA A 242 -5.75 26.22 -2.57
N VAL A 243 -5.76 24.88 -2.48
CA VAL A 243 -6.80 24.15 -1.75
C VAL A 243 -6.25 23.04 -0.85
N HIS A 244 -5.13 22.42 -1.22
CA HIS A 244 -4.45 21.37 -0.44
C HIS A 244 -2.93 21.62 -0.45
N LYS A 245 -2.35 22.03 0.68
CA LYS A 245 -0.90 22.21 0.84
C LYS A 245 -0.32 21.04 1.63
N PHE A 246 0.57 20.32 0.97
CA PHE A 246 1.30 19.19 1.55
C PHE A 246 2.55 19.64 2.28
N ASN A 247 2.97 18.83 3.26
CA ASN A 247 4.35 18.87 3.73
C ASN A 247 5.31 18.44 2.60
N PRO A 248 6.33 19.27 2.26
CA PRO A 248 7.28 18.99 1.19
C PRO A 248 8.05 17.67 1.33
N ILE A 249 8.19 17.11 2.54
CA ILE A 249 8.93 15.86 2.79
C ILE A 249 8.40 14.68 1.96
N SER A 250 7.11 14.70 1.63
CA SER A 250 6.45 13.66 0.84
C SER A 250 6.80 13.74 -0.65
N GLY A 251 7.18 14.92 -1.15
CA GLY A 251 7.35 15.18 -2.59
C GLY A 251 6.03 15.13 -3.39
N LEU A 252 4.86 15.12 -2.75
CA LEU A 252 3.58 14.86 -3.41
C LEU A 252 2.80 16.10 -3.88
N GLY A 253 3.11 17.31 -3.40
CA GLY A 253 2.32 18.52 -3.70
C GLY A 253 2.19 18.82 -5.20
N GLY A 254 3.32 18.99 -5.89
CA GLY A 254 3.32 19.25 -7.34
C GLY A 254 2.70 18.12 -8.17
N ASN A 255 2.93 16.88 -7.78
CA ASN A 255 2.32 15.70 -8.42
C ASN A 255 0.79 15.72 -8.30
N ASN A 256 0.27 16.03 -7.12
CA ASN A 256 -1.18 16.13 -6.88
C ASN A 256 -1.82 17.33 -7.59
N ALA A 257 -1.09 18.43 -7.76
CA ALA A 257 -1.55 19.58 -8.55
C ALA A 257 -1.74 19.19 -10.03
N LEU A 258 -0.76 18.47 -10.61
CA LEU A 258 -0.86 17.94 -11.97
C LEU A 258 -2.00 16.93 -12.12
N GLU A 259 -2.16 16.03 -11.14
CA GLU A 259 -3.24 15.05 -11.16
C GLU A 259 -4.63 15.69 -11.04
N THR A 260 -4.76 16.75 -10.23
CA THR A 260 -6.01 17.52 -10.12
C THR A 260 -6.31 18.27 -11.40
N ALA A 261 -5.30 18.86 -12.05
CA ALA A 261 -5.46 19.47 -13.38
C ALA A 261 -5.89 18.44 -14.44
N ALA A 262 -5.33 17.23 -14.40
CA ALA A 262 -5.73 16.15 -15.29
C ALA A 262 -7.19 15.71 -15.06
N THR A 263 -7.60 15.60 -13.80
CA THR A 263 -8.98 15.25 -13.41
C THR A 263 -9.96 16.31 -13.89
N LEU A 264 -9.68 17.60 -13.61
CA LEU A 264 -10.50 18.72 -14.06
C LEU A 264 -10.64 18.74 -15.58
N THR A 265 -9.53 18.59 -16.30
CA THR A 265 -9.53 18.58 -17.78
C THR A 265 -10.39 17.41 -18.31
N THR A 266 -10.30 16.24 -17.68
CA THR A 266 -11.10 15.06 -18.06
C THR A 266 -12.59 15.35 -17.92
N GLU A 267 -13.01 15.89 -16.76
CA GLU A 267 -14.42 16.20 -16.51
C GLU A 267 -14.96 17.30 -17.44
N LEU A 268 -14.14 18.31 -17.75
CA LEU A 268 -14.49 19.35 -18.73
C LEU A 268 -14.66 18.78 -20.14
N VAL A 269 -13.76 17.88 -20.57
CA VAL A 269 -13.86 17.23 -21.89
C VAL A 269 -15.09 16.33 -21.97
N ILE A 270 -15.42 15.58 -20.91
CA ILE A 270 -16.63 14.76 -20.84
C ILE A 270 -17.87 15.64 -20.99
N MET A 271 -17.94 16.73 -20.21
CA MET A 271 -19.03 17.70 -20.28
C MET A 271 -19.18 18.28 -21.69
N LEU A 272 -18.10 18.79 -22.29
CA LEU A 272 -18.14 19.41 -23.61
C LEU A 272 -18.55 18.42 -24.72
N LYS A 273 -18.17 17.15 -24.62
CA LYS A 273 -18.58 16.11 -25.58
C LYS A 273 -20.03 15.68 -25.45
N ALA A 274 -20.62 15.85 -24.27
CA ALA A 274 -22.03 15.53 -24.03
C ALA A 274 -22.98 16.62 -24.56
N LEU A 275 -22.47 17.83 -24.78
CA LEU A 275 -23.26 18.95 -25.27
C LEU A 275 -23.48 18.88 -26.80
N PRO A 276 -24.64 19.32 -27.29
CA PRO A 276 -24.88 19.51 -28.73
C PRO A 276 -23.83 20.43 -29.38
N PRO A 277 -23.48 20.21 -30.66
CA PRO A 277 -22.54 21.05 -31.37
C PRO A 277 -22.92 22.54 -31.32
N GLY A 278 -21.98 23.38 -30.89
CA GLY A 278 -22.17 24.83 -30.80
C GLY A 278 -22.91 25.32 -29.55
N GLN A 279 -23.44 24.43 -28.71
CA GLN A 279 -24.06 24.79 -27.45
C GLN A 279 -23.00 25.15 -26.40
N ARG A 280 -23.20 26.27 -25.70
CA ARG A 280 -22.36 26.67 -24.57
C ARG A 280 -22.80 25.96 -23.28
N PRO A 281 -21.86 25.59 -22.39
CA PRO A 281 -22.20 24.99 -21.11
C PRO A 281 -23.02 25.95 -20.22
N SER A 282 -24.07 25.41 -19.60
CA SER A 282 -24.83 26.10 -18.56
C SER A 282 -24.10 26.09 -17.22
N ASP A 283 -24.60 26.84 -16.25
CA ASP A 283 -24.12 26.80 -14.86
C ASP A 283 -24.19 25.40 -14.26
N VAL A 284 -25.25 24.65 -14.60
CA VAL A 284 -25.47 23.29 -14.11
C VAL A 284 -24.40 22.35 -14.68
N ASP A 285 -24.10 22.47 -15.98
CA ASP A 285 -23.10 21.63 -16.65
C ASP A 285 -21.71 21.84 -16.01
N ILE A 286 -21.31 23.10 -15.84
CA ILE A 286 -20.01 23.49 -15.27
C ILE A 286 -19.92 23.06 -13.80
N THR A 287 -20.95 23.38 -13.00
CA THR A 287 -20.95 23.03 -11.58
C THR A 287 -20.92 21.53 -11.40
N ALA A 288 -21.60 20.75 -12.26
CA ALA A 288 -21.55 19.29 -12.21
C ALA A 288 -20.15 18.75 -12.55
N ALA A 289 -19.46 19.30 -13.56
CA ALA A 289 -18.08 18.91 -13.88
C ALA A 289 -17.09 19.24 -12.75
N PHE A 290 -17.25 20.42 -12.13
CA PHE A 290 -16.46 20.83 -10.98
C PHE A 290 -16.74 19.98 -9.75
N GLN A 291 -18.01 19.63 -9.49
CA GLN A 291 -18.39 18.77 -8.38
C GLN A 291 -17.82 17.37 -8.56
N ARG A 292 -17.87 16.78 -9.75
CA ARG A 292 -17.22 15.48 -10.03
C ARG A 292 -15.71 15.53 -9.82
N THR A 293 -15.07 16.64 -10.18
CA THR A 293 -13.63 16.86 -9.90
C THR A 293 -13.38 16.87 -8.39
N GLN A 294 -14.18 17.61 -7.62
CA GLN A 294 -14.07 17.68 -6.18
C GLN A 294 -14.31 16.32 -5.51
N ASP A 295 -15.39 15.63 -5.87
CA ASP A 295 -15.75 14.32 -5.30
C ASP A 295 -14.67 13.28 -5.58
N CYS A 296 -14.01 13.38 -6.73
CA CYS A 296 -12.91 12.51 -7.12
C CYS A 296 -11.61 12.81 -6.34
N ARG A 297 -11.33 14.07 -5.98
CA ARG A 297 -10.03 14.50 -5.45
C ARG A 297 -10.00 14.78 -3.96
N ARG A 298 -11.10 15.24 -3.36
CA ARG A 298 -11.13 15.72 -1.97
C ARG A 298 -10.63 14.68 -0.99
N ALA A 299 -11.32 13.54 -0.86
CA ALA A 299 -10.96 12.55 0.15
C ALA A 299 -9.53 11.99 -0.01
N PRO A 300 -9.07 11.55 -1.21
CA PRO A 300 -7.70 11.06 -1.38
C PRO A 300 -6.64 12.12 -1.10
N VAL A 301 -6.86 13.37 -1.51
CA VAL A 301 -5.87 14.43 -1.35
C VAL A 301 -5.81 14.91 0.11
N THR A 302 -6.95 15.03 0.80
CA THR A 302 -6.98 15.33 2.25
C THR A 302 -6.20 14.29 3.03
N GLU A 303 -6.45 13.00 2.79
CA GLU A 303 -5.72 11.92 3.45
C GLU A 303 -4.22 11.98 3.15
N ALA A 304 -3.83 12.27 1.90
CA ALA A 304 -2.44 12.38 1.52
C ALA A 304 -1.74 13.60 2.15
N VAL A 305 -2.44 14.72 2.35
CA VAL A 305 -1.94 15.88 3.12
C VAL A 305 -1.69 15.46 4.56
N ASP A 306 -2.66 14.85 5.23
CA ASP A 306 -2.52 14.41 6.63
C ASP A 306 -1.34 13.43 6.81
N ILE A 307 -1.22 12.45 5.90
CA ILE A 307 -0.11 11.50 5.87
C ILE A 307 1.24 12.22 5.69
N SER A 308 1.30 13.26 4.85
CA SER A 308 2.54 14.02 4.65
C SER A 308 3.02 14.73 5.92
N HIS A 309 2.10 15.32 6.69
CA HIS A 309 2.42 15.96 7.97
C HIS A 309 2.76 14.93 9.05
N GLN A 310 2.04 13.80 9.10
CA GLN A 310 2.35 12.71 10.01
C GLN A 310 3.72 12.09 9.71
N GLN A 311 4.06 11.93 8.43
CA GLN A 311 5.37 11.47 7.99
C GLN A 311 6.47 12.40 8.52
N GLN A 312 6.29 13.71 8.38
CA GLN A 312 7.24 14.68 8.91
C GLN A 312 7.39 14.54 10.44
N SER A 313 6.28 14.40 11.16
CA SER A 313 6.25 14.22 12.62
C SER A 313 7.04 12.99 13.09
N ILE A 314 6.89 11.87 12.37
CA ILE A 314 7.62 10.63 12.64
C ILE A 314 9.12 10.83 12.37
N LEU A 315 9.49 11.40 11.22
CA LEU A 315 10.89 11.62 10.84
C LEU A 315 11.59 12.63 11.76
N ALA A 316 10.84 13.60 12.28
CA ALA A 316 11.33 14.54 13.29
C ALA A 316 11.41 13.96 14.70
N CYS A 317 10.93 12.72 14.92
CA CYS A 317 10.89 12.06 16.23
C CYS A 317 10.31 12.97 17.32
N GLU A 318 9.16 13.58 17.06
CA GLU A 318 8.53 14.57 17.95
C GLU A 318 8.24 14.02 19.36
N THR A 319 7.88 12.74 19.45
CA THR A 319 7.52 12.08 20.70
C THR A 319 8.55 11.01 21.05
N LEU A 320 8.63 10.66 22.34
CA LEU A 320 9.45 9.54 22.79
C LEU A 320 9.03 8.23 22.10
N LEU A 321 7.72 8.05 21.89
CA LEU A 321 7.18 6.91 21.16
C LEU A 321 7.74 6.87 19.73
N PHE A 322 7.68 7.97 18.96
CA PHE A 322 8.25 8.02 17.61
C PHE A 322 9.76 7.80 17.61
N LYS A 323 10.48 8.31 18.60
CA LYS A 323 11.92 8.06 18.76
C LYS A 323 12.25 6.58 18.98
N VAL A 324 11.44 5.87 19.76
CA VAL A 324 11.61 4.42 19.99
C VAL A 324 11.18 3.63 18.75
N LEU A 325 10.02 3.94 18.19
CA LEU A 325 9.47 3.24 17.03
C LEU A 325 10.37 3.39 15.80
N THR A 326 10.91 4.57 15.50
CA THR A 326 11.79 4.76 14.34
C THR A 326 13.08 3.95 14.45
N ARG A 327 13.65 3.80 15.65
CA ARG A 327 14.84 2.95 15.87
C ARG A 327 14.58 1.47 15.61
N ILE A 328 13.37 0.99 15.89
CA ILE A 328 13.01 -0.43 15.70
C ILE A 328 12.51 -0.66 14.28
N ILE A 329 11.65 0.23 13.77
CA ILE A 329 10.95 0.06 12.49
C ILE A 329 11.84 0.41 11.30
N ILE A 330 12.61 1.50 11.34
CA ILE A 330 13.39 1.95 10.16
C ILE A 330 14.34 0.86 9.65
N PRO A 331 15.11 0.14 10.51
CA PRO A 331 15.94 -0.97 10.05
C PRO A 331 15.14 -2.16 9.49
N LEU A 332 13.89 -2.31 9.91
CA LEU A 332 12.98 -3.37 9.46
C LEU A 332 12.13 -2.99 8.24
N LEU A 333 12.11 -1.71 7.82
CA LEU A 333 11.27 -1.22 6.71
C LEU A 333 11.54 -1.97 5.39
N GLY A 334 12.75 -2.49 5.21
CA GLY A 334 13.14 -3.18 3.97
C GLY A 334 12.81 -2.35 2.72
N VAL A 335 12.73 -3.03 1.57
CA VAL A 335 12.30 -2.41 0.31
C VAL A 335 10.79 -2.15 0.34
N GLU A 336 10.01 -3.12 0.79
CA GLU A 336 8.57 -3.14 0.55
C GLU A 336 7.75 -2.12 1.34
N LEU A 337 8.02 -1.92 2.64
CA LEU A 337 7.27 -0.92 3.41
C LEU A 337 7.57 0.51 2.93
N THR A 338 8.76 0.76 2.37
CA THR A 338 9.08 2.08 1.80
C THR A 338 8.35 2.31 0.48
N PHE A 339 8.37 1.33 -0.44
CA PHE A 339 7.67 1.47 -1.71
C PHE A 339 6.14 1.43 -1.58
N GLU A 340 5.60 0.77 -0.55
CA GLU A 340 4.16 0.75 -0.28
C GLU A 340 3.57 2.17 -0.18
N ARG A 341 4.25 3.08 0.54
CA ARG A 341 3.81 4.47 0.71
C ARG A 341 3.72 5.22 -0.62
N PHE A 342 4.72 5.07 -1.48
CA PHE A 342 4.70 5.68 -2.81
C PHE A 342 3.59 5.09 -3.68
N ALA A 343 3.44 3.76 -3.64
CA ALA A 343 2.43 3.07 -4.40
C ALA A 343 0.99 3.41 -3.93
N ASP A 344 0.77 3.80 -2.66
CA ASP A 344 -0.53 4.35 -2.20
C ASP A 344 -0.93 5.64 -2.92
N SER A 345 0.05 6.43 -3.36
CA SER A 345 -0.19 7.62 -4.16
C SER A 345 -0.23 7.33 -5.67
N PHE A 346 0.58 6.39 -6.15
CA PHE A 346 0.75 6.17 -7.59
C PHE A 346 -0.33 5.28 -8.21
N VAL A 347 -0.66 4.16 -7.57
CA VAL A 347 -1.59 3.16 -8.11
C VAL A 347 -3.01 3.72 -8.35
N PRO A 348 -3.58 4.59 -7.49
CA PRO A 348 -4.87 5.23 -7.76
C PRO A 348 -4.80 6.45 -8.69
N ALA A 349 -3.61 6.83 -9.19
CA ALA A 349 -3.41 8.08 -9.89
C ALA A 349 -4.28 8.21 -11.15
N ARG A 350 -4.74 9.42 -11.44
CA ARG A 350 -5.58 9.72 -12.62
C ARG A 350 -4.76 9.99 -13.87
N ARG A 351 -5.23 9.45 -15.00
CA ARG A 351 -4.73 9.76 -16.34
C ARG A 351 -5.69 10.65 -17.13
N LEU A 352 -5.20 11.16 -18.25
CA LEU A 352 -5.99 11.86 -19.27
C LEU A 352 -6.49 10.85 -20.33
N PRO A 353 -7.75 10.40 -20.28
CA PRO A 353 -8.24 9.30 -21.14
C PRO A 353 -8.31 9.70 -22.63
N MET A 354 -8.31 11.00 -22.93
CA MET A 354 -8.28 11.51 -24.30
C MET A 354 -6.89 11.52 -24.93
N LEU A 355 -5.83 11.18 -24.18
CA LEU A 355 -4.46 11.10 -24.68
C LEU A 355 -4.01 9.63 -24.78
N PRO A 356 -3.16 9.30 -25.78
CA PRO A 356 -2.59 7.95 -25.88
C PRO A 356 -1.71 7.65 -24.67
N MET A 357 -1.92 6.49 -24.04
CA MET A 357 -1.08 6.04 -22.92
C MET A 357 0.13 5.26 -23.43
N PRO A 358 1.36 5.62 -23.02
CA PRO A 358 2.53 4.85 -23.40
C PRO A 358 2.51 3.47 -22.70
N LYS A 359 2.75 2.41 -23.48
CA LYS A 359 2.92 1.06 -22.93
C LYS A 359 4.28 0.95 -22.26
N ARG A 360 4.27 0.77 -20.93
CA ARG A 360 5.48 0.59 -20.12
C ARG A 360 5.34 -0.66 -19.27
N PRO A 361 6.24 -1.65 -19.41
CA PRO A 361 6.22 -2.83 -18.56
C PRO A 361 6.29 -2.43 -17.09
N ARG A 362 5.39 -2.99 -16.28
CA ARG A 362 5.30 -2.73 -14.84
C ARG A 362 4.72 -3.94 -14.15
N PHE A 363 5.13 -4.14 -12.90
CA PHE A 363 4.69 -5.27 -12.10
C PHE A 363 3.36 -5.03 -11.40
N GLU A 364 3.14 -3.80 -10.93
CA GLU A 364 1.90 -3.39 -10.25
C GLU A 364 1.01 -2.59 -11.22
N PRO A 365 -0.23 -3.04 -11.47
CA PRO A 365 -1.15 -2.32 -12.34
C PRO A 365 -1.76 -1.10 -11.65
N PHE A 366 -2.13 -0.08 -12.43
CA PHE A 366 -2.93 1.03 -11.92
C PHE A 366 -4.40 0.60 -11.73
N HIS A 367 -5.15 1.32 -10.89
CA HIS A 367 -6.54 0.94 -10.58
C HIS A 367 -7.47 0.92 -11.80
N ASP A 368 -7.22 1.73 -12.82
CA ASP A 368 -7.99 1.76 -14.06
C ASP A 368 -7.59 0.67 -15.06
N GLU A 369 -6.57 -0.12 -14.74
CA GLU A 369 -6.07 -1.24 -15.54
C GLU A 369 -6.47 -2.60 -14.93
N LEU A 370 -6.97 -2.60 -13.69
CA LEU A 370 -7.47 -3.81 -13.04
C LEU A 370 -8.67 -4.41 -13.80
N PRO A 371 -8.83 -5.75 -13.79
CA PRO A 371 -9.96 -6.43 -14.45
C PRO A 371 -11.35 -5.90 -14.06
N ALA A 372 -11.48 -5.38 -12.84
CA ALA A 372 -12.67 -4.66 -12.40
C ALA A 372 -12.29 -3.51 -11.47
N LYS A 373 -13.14 -2.47 -11.44
CA LYS A 373 -13.00 -1.38 -10.47
C LYS A 373 -13.03 -1.95 -9.04
N PRO A 374 -12.04 -1.59 -8.19
CA PRO A 374 -12.04 -1.96 -6.78
C PRO A 374 -13.33 -1.52 -6.08
N LEU A 375 -13.81 -2.37 -5.20
CA LEU A 375 -14.90 -2.09 -4.27
C LEU A 375 -14.28 -1.59 -2.94
N GLY A 376 -14.93 -0.61 -2.33
CA GLY A 376 -14.58 -0.17 -0.98
C GLY A 376 -14.96 -1.22 0.10
N GLY A 377 -15.15 -0.77 1.33
CA GLY A 377 -15.75 -1.62 2.37
C GLY A 377 -14.83 -2.64 3.04
N LEU A 378 -13.51 -2.40 3.05
CA LEU A 378 -12.54 -3.23 3.79
C LEU A 378 -12.97 -3.45 5.25
N ARG A 379 -13.35 -2.38 5.96
CA ARG A 379 -13.81 -2.45 7.36
C ARG A 379 -15.00 -3.39 7.54
N PHE A 380 -15.94 -3.36 6.59
CA PHE A 380 -17.12 -4.22 6.62
C PHE A 380 -16.74 -5.69 6.35
N SER A 381 -15.84 -5.94 5.39
CA SER A 381 -15.30 -7.28 5.13
C SER A 381 -14.62 -7.88 6.36
N ILE A 382 -13.78 -7.09 7.05
CA ILE A 382 -13.09 -7.51 8.28
C ILE A 382 -14.10 -7.78 9.39
N LEU A 383 -15.08 -6.90 9.58
CA LEU A 383 -16.09 -7.03 10.64
C LEU A 383 -16.92 -8.31 10.45
N ILE A 384 -17.43 -8.56 9.25
CA ILE A 384 -18.18 -9.80 8.95
C ILE A 384 -17.30 -11.02 9.20
N SER A 385 -16.09 -11.03 8.64
CA SER A 385 -15.20 -12.19 8.75
C SER A 385 -14.80 -12.46 10.21
N THR A 386 -14.57 -11.40 10.97
CA THR A 386 -14.28 -11.49 12.41
C THR A 386 -15.47 -12.06 13.16
N GLY A 387 -16.69 -11.60 12.87
CA GLY A 387 -17.92 -12.15 13.45
C GLY A 387 -18.09 -13.65 13.14
N LEU A 388 -17.90 -14.04 11.89
CA LEU A 388 -18.02 -15.44 11.44
C LEU A 388 -16.99 -16.35 12.12
N PHE A 389 -15.70 -15.98 12.12
CA PHE A 389 -14.66 -16.82 12.76
C PHE A 389 -14.77 -16.83 14.28
N SER A 390 -15.19 -15.72 14.91
CA SER A 390 -15.45 -15.70 16.36
C SER A 390 -16.64 -16.59 16.74
N GLY A 391 -17.69 -16.60 15.91
CA GLY A 391 -18.83 -17.50 16.08
C GLY A 391 -18.44 -18.97 15.97
N LEU A 392 -17.63 -19.32 14.95
CA LEU A 392 -17.10 -20.68 14.81
C LEU A 392 -16.20 -21.08 15.98
N LEU A 393 -15.36 -20.17 16.48
CA LEU A 393 -14.52 -20.44 17.64
C LEU A 393 -15.36 -20.67 18.90
N CYS A 394 -16.42 -19.89 19.10
CA CYS A 394 -17.39 -20.10 20.18
C CYS A 394 -18.06 -21.48 20.07
N ALA A 395 -18.48 -21.89 18.88
CA ALA A 395 -19.04 -23.22 18.64
C ALA A 395 -18.02 -24.34 18.92
N ALA A 396 -16.74 -24.14 18.55
CA ALA A 396 -15.66 -25.09 18.80
C ALA A 396 -15.37 -25.29 20.28
N VAL A 397 -15.35 -24.20 21.05
CA VAL A 397 -15.10 -24.27 22.50
C VAL A 397 -16.27 -24.95 23.23
N ASN A 398 -17.51 -24.76 22.77
CA ASN A 398 -18.71 -25.29 23.44
C ASN A 398 -19.15 -26.69 22.94
N GLY A 399 -18.41 -27.35 22.06
CA GLY A 399 -18.78 -28.68 21.54
C GLY A 399 -18.64 -29.83 22.54
N GLU A 400 -19.64 -30.72 22.59
CA GLU A 400 -19.80 -31.79 23.59
C GLU A 400 -18.86 -33.01 23.43
N HIS A 401 -18.16 -33.15 22.29
CA HIS A 401 -17.19 -34.23 22.07
C HIS A 401 -15.89 -33.70 21.47
N ARG A 402 -14.88 -33.52 22.33
CA ARG A 402 -13.53 -33.13 21.94
C ARG A 402 -12.65 -34.37 21.75
N SER A 403 -12.91 -35.12 20.69
CA SER A 403 -11.88 -36.00 20.15
C SER A 403 -11.11 -35.15 19.13
N PRO A 404 -9.95 -34.57 19.49
CA PRO A 404 -9.17 -33.80 18.53
C PRO A 404 -8.95 -34.68 17.30
N LEU A 405 -9.39 -34.21 16.14
CA LEU A 405 -9.34 -34.96 14.88
C LEU A 405 -7.88 -35.31 14.49
N PHE A 406 -6.92 -34.69 15.18
CA PHE A 406 -5.52 -34.61 14.79
C PHE A 406 -4.53 -34.86 15.94
N LEU A 407 -4.87 -35.70 16.92
CA LEU A 407 -3.79 -36.54 17.43
C LEU A 407 -3.40 -37.42 16.23
N PHE A 408 -2.38 -37.01 15.45
CA PHE A 408 -1.70 -37.95 14.58
C PHE A 408 -1.52 -39.20 15.44
N PRO A 409 -2.06 -40.36 15.02
CA PRO A 409 -2.08 -41.51 15.89
C PRO A 409 -0.69 -41.73 16.47
N ASN A 410 -0.61 -42.27 17.68
CA ASN A 410 0.65 -42.70 18.32
C ASN A 410 1.49 -43.65 17.43
N SER A 411 0.98 -44.02 16.25
CA SER A 411 1.65 -44.65 15.13
C SER A 411 1.47 -43.80 13.86
N GLY A 412 2.54 -43.54 13.11
CA GLY A 412 2.48 -42.86 11.81
C GLY A 412 1.87 -43.72 10.70
N SER A 413 0.65 -44.23 10.89
CA SER A 413 0.12 -45.37 10.13
C SER A 413 -1.15 -45.11 9.30
N ASP A 414 -1.68 -43.88 9.22
CA ASP A 414 -2.76 -43.54 8.28
C ASP A 414 -2.28 -42.61 7.15
N PRO A 415 -1.74 -43.18 6.04
CA PRO A 415 -1.38 -42.44 4.83
C PRO A 415 -2.54 -41.61 4.27
N LEU A 416 -3.78 -42.04 4.47
CA LEU A 416 -4.96 -41.39 3.93
C LEU A 416 -5.26 -40.08 4.64
N GLN A 417 -5.13 -40.05 5.97
CA GLN A 417 -5.24 -38.82 6.76
C GLN A 417 -4.13 -37.81 6.41
N SER A 418 -2.90 -38.28 6.23
CA SER A 418 -1.77 -37.42 5.84
C SER A 418 -1.95 -36.84 4.44
N ALA A 419 -2.43 -37.65 3.49
CA ALA A 419 -2.78 -37.22 2.14
C ALA A 419 -3.94 -36.20 2.13
N TYR A 420 -4.94 -36.39 3.00
CA TYR A 420 -6.07 -35.47 3.12
C TYR A 420 -5.65 -34.07 3.59
N LEU A 421 -4.75 -33.97 4.58
CA LEU A 421 -4.26 -32.71 5.16
C LEU A 421 -3.11 -32.05 4.41
N PHE A 422 -2.60 -32.68 3.36
CA PHE A 422 -1.46 -32.19 2.61
C PHE A 422 -1.58 -30.71 2.20
N PRO A 423 -2.76 -30.18 1.77
CA PRO A 423 -2.88 -28.76 1.47
C PRO A 423 -2.72 -27.83 2.66
N ILE A 424 -3.05 -28.22 3.89
CA ILE A 424 -2.81 -27.36 5.08
C ILE A 424 -1.31 -27.18 5.29
N LEU A 425 -0.53 -28.27 5.23
CA LEU A 425 0.93 -28.22 5.37
C LEU A 425 1.58 -27.37 4.27
N VAL A 426 1.18 -27.57 3.01
CA VAL A 426 1.73 -26.83 1.87
C VAL A 426 1.29 -25.37 1.91
N VAL A 427 0.00 -25.08 2.00
CA VAL A 427 -0.51 -23.71 1.90
C VAL A 427 -0.03 -22.85 3.07
N TRP A 428 -0.12 -23.33 4.31
CA TRP A 428 0.31 -22.51 5.47
C TRP A 428 1.81 -22.25 5.45
N THR A 429 2.61 -23.22 5.02
CA THR A 429 4.05 -23.01 4.83
C THR A 429 4.33 -22.02 3.69
N LEU A 430 3.62 -22.11 2.57
CA LEU A 430 3.79 -21.15 1.46
C LEU A 430 3.36 -19.73 1.86
N GLU A 431 2.25 -19.58 2.58
CA GLU A 431 1.79 -18.29 3.09
C GLU A 431 2.77 -17.68 4.09
N SER A 432 3.56 -18.49 4.82
CA SER A 432 4.55 -17.96 5.76
C SER A 432 5.75 -17.29 5.09
N TYR A 433 6.03 -17.67 3.84
CA TYR A 433 7.08 -17.04 3.02
C TYR A 433 6.54 -15.97 2.07
N ARG A 434 5.22 -15.68 2.14
CA ARG A 434 4.60 -14.67 1.28
C ARG A 434 5.01 -13.29 1.71
N ASN A 435 5.41 -12.47 0.73
CA ASN A 435 5.87 -11.11 1.00
C ASN A 435 4.80 -10.27 1.71
N GLY A 436 3.53 -10.42 1.33
CA GLY A 436 2.37 -9.79 1.98
C GLY A 436 2.18 -10.18 3.45
N ASN A 437 2.74 -11.30 3.90
CA ASN A 437 2.66 -11.79 5.27
C ASN A 437 3.89 -11.46 6.11
N THR A 438 4.90 -10.80 5.57
CA THR A 438 6.10 -10.38 6.32
C THR A 438 5.70 -9.69 7.64
N ILE A 439 6.39 -10.06 8.72
CA ILE A 439 6.16 -9.68 10.13
C ILE A 439 4.79 -10.03 10.75
N SER A 440 3.94 -10.81 10.09
CA SER A 440 2.65 -11.24 10.67
C SER A 440 2.76 -12.51 11.51
N LEU A 441 1.75 -12.76 12.34
CA LEU A 441 1.65 -14.02 13.08
C LEU A 441 1.49 -15.24 12.16
N VAL A 442 0.86 -15.10 10.99
CA VAL A 442 0.69 -16.21 10.04
C VAL A 442 2.00 -16.68 9.41
N SER A 443 3.10 -15.94 9.62
CA SER A 443 4.46 -16.32 9.22
C SER A 443 5.10 -17.41 10.08
N PHE A 444 4.41 -17.92 11.10
CA PHE A 444 4.88 -19.00 11.97
C PHE A 444 4.03 -20.27 11.83
N PRO A 445 4.10 -20.98 10.69
CA PRO A 445 3.18 -22.07 10.37
C PRO A 445 3.37 -23.27 11.30
N ALA A 446 4.58 -23.49 11.81
CA ALA A 446 4.87 -24.53 12.80
C ALA A 446 4.07 -24.33 14.09
N VAL A 447 3.83 -23.09 14.54
CA VAL A 447 3.06 -22.80 15.76
C VAL A 447 1.61 -23.27 15.60
N PHE A 448 0.98 -22.90 14.49
CA PHE A 448 -0.39 -23.34 14.20
C PHE A 448 -0.47 -24.84 13.90
N GLY A 449 0.53 -25.39 13.22
CA GLY A 449 0.62 -26.83 12.98
C GLY A 449 0.68 -27.63 14.29
N VAL A 450 1.60 -27.28 15.20
CA VAL A 450 1.71 -27.93 16.51
C VAL A 450 0.44 -27.73 17.33
N ALA A 451 -0.11 -26.51 17.37
CA ALA A 451 -1.37 -26.24 18.07
C ALA A 451 -2.51 -27.11 17.52
N SER A 452 -2.60 -27.28 16.20
CA SER A 452 -3.66 -28.09 15.58
C SER A 452 -3.60 -29.56 15.99
N GLN A 453 -2.40 -30.06 16.32
CA GLN A 453 -2.20 -31.43 16.79
C GLN A 453 -2.56 -31.59 18.28
N LEU A 454 -2.47 -30.50 19.06
CA LEU A 454 -2.78 -30.51 20.49
C LEU A 454 -4.28 -30.34 20.76
N VAL A 455 -4.96 -29.44 20.02
CA VAL A 455 -6.35 -29.06 20.33
C VAL A 455 -7.34 -29.28 19.17
N GLY A 456 -6.87 -29.72 17.99
CA GLY A 456 -7.70 -29.93 16.79
C GLY A 456 -7.69 -28.76 15.80
N LEU A 457 -7.98 -29.03 14.52
CA LEU A 457 -8.07 -27.97 13.51
C LEU A 457 -9.38 -27.18 13.62
N GLY A 458 -10.43 -27.75 14.23
CA GLY A 458 -11.70 -27.07 14.45
C GLY A 458 -11.57 -25.79 15.28
N ILE A 459 -10.60 -25.71 16.20
CA ILE A 459 -10.30 -24.45 16.93
C ILE A 459 -9.15 -23.68 16.28
N VAL A 460 -8.09 -24.35 15.81
CA VAL A 460 -6.90 -23.65 15.29
C VAL A 460 -7.13 -23.01 13.92
N ALA A 461 -7.88 -23.65 13.02
CA ALA A 461 -8.10 -23.10 11.69
C ALA A 461 -8.92 -21.79 11.72
N PRO A 462 -10.03 -21.63 12.48
CA PRO A 462 -10.68 -20.33 12.65
C PRO A 462 -9.74 -19.24 13.15
N ILE A 463 -8.85 -19.54 14.10
CA ILE A 463 -7.85 -18.59 14.60
C ILE A 463 -6.86 -18.21 13.49
N TYR A 464 -6.29 -19.19 12.80
CA TYR A 464 -5.34 -18.95 11.71
C TYR A 464 -5.98 -18.14 10.58
N PHE A 465 -7.21 -18.46 10.18
CA PHE A 465 -7.93 -17.73 9.14
C PHE A 465 -8.31 -16.32 9.58
N LEU A 466 -8.70 -16.11 10.84
CA LEU A 466 -8.94 -14.77 11.39
C LEU A 466 -7.66 -13.91 11.35
N LEU A 467 -6.53 -14.47 11.79
CA LEU A 467 -5.24 -13.80 11.72
C LEU A 467 -4.82 -13.54 10.26
N SER A 468 -5.16 -14.45 9.35
CA SER A 468 -4.94 -14.26 7.90
C SER A 468 -5.80 -13.12 7.36
N VAL A 469 -7.08 -13.01 7.74
CA VAL A 469 -7.95 -11.88 7.36
C VAL A 469 -7.34 -10.55 7.82
N TRP A 470 -6.85 -10.49 9.06
CA TRP A 470 -6.22 -9.28 9.58
C TRP A 470 -4.88 -8.98 8.91
N SER A 471 -4.08 -10.00 8.58
CA SER A 471 -2.84 -9.82 7.79
C SER A 471 -3.15 -9.30 6.38
N ASN A 472 -4.17 -9.87 5.74
CA ASN A 472 -4.61 -9.55 4.37
C ASN A 472 -5.25 -8.16 4.27
N ALA A 473 -5.73 -7.61 5.38
CA ALA A 473 -6.25 -6.25 5.45
C ALA A 473 -5.18 -5.16 5.25
N ARG A 474 -3.88 -5.51 5.34
CA ARG A 474 -2.79 -4.58 5.05
C ARG A 474 -2.70 -4.32 3.55
N ASN A 475 -2.47 -3.05 3.17
CA ASN A 475 -2.36 -2.64 1.76
C ASN A 475 -1.29 -3.47 1.01
N MET A 476 -0.16 -3.76 1.65
CA MET A 476 0.90 -4.62 1.10
C MET A 476 0.38 -5.97 0.62
N TYR A 477 -0.52 -6.64 1.37
CA TYR A 477 -1.05 -7.95 0.97
C TYR A 477 -1.98 -7.84 -0.22
N ALA A 478 -2.84 -6.82 -0.29
CA ALA A 478 -3.82 -6.64 -1.38
C ALA A 478 -3.19 -6.32 -2.75
N ARG A 479 -1.90 -5.98 -2.76
CA ARG A 479 -1.15 -5.52 -3.93
C ARG A 479 -0.44 -6.63 -4.67
N ALA A 480 -0.02 -6.33 -5.90
CA ALA A 480 0.76 -7.26 -6.72
C ALA A 480 2.03 -7.73 -6.02
N VAL A 481 2.68 -6.82 -5.27
CA VAL A 481 3.90 -7.09 -4.49
C VAL A 481 3.68 -7.93 -3.24
N GLY A 482 2.44 -8.05 -2.76
CA GLY A 482 2.11 -8.95 -1.66
C GLY A 482 2.19 -10.43 -2.07
N ARG A 483 1.96 -10.71 -3.36
CA ARG A 483 1.87 -12.08 -3.90
C ARG A 483 3.18 -12.88 -3.84
N PRO A 484 4.35 -12.38 -4.29
CA PRO A 484 5.52 -13.22 -4.51
C PRO A 484 6.00 -13.95 -3.27
N ILE A 485 6.55 -15.14 -3.50
CA ILE A 485 7.37 -15.88 -2.54
C ILE A 485 8.77 -16.10 -3.11
N PRO A 486 9.79 -16.40 -2.28
CA PRO A 486 11.10 -16.81 -2.80
C PRO A 486 10.98 -18.01 -3.73
N VAL A 487 11.54 -17.91 -4.94
CA VAL A 487 11.47 -18.97 -5.98
C VAL A 487 12.05 -20.29 -5.47
N ALA A 488 13.08 -20.22 -4.62
CA ALA A 488 13.66 -21.38 -3.94
C ALA A 488 12.59 -22.16 -3.16
N VAL A 489 11.79 -21.49 -2.34
CA VAL A 489 10.70 -22.09 -1.56
C VAL A 489 9.64 -22.70 -2.47
N ALA A 490 9.24 -21.98 -3.52
CA ALA A 490 8.25 -22.48 -4.49
C ALA A 490 8.70 -23.80 -5.14
N ARG A 491 10.00 -23.95 -5.44
CA ARG A 491 10.58 -25.15 -6.06
C ARG A 491 10.80 -26.30 -5.07
N THR A 492 11.09 -26.00 -3.81
CA THR A 492 11.48 -27.02 -2.82
C THR A 492 10.36 -27.47 -1.90
N ILE A 493 9.20 -26.81 -1.88
CA ILE A 493 8.10 -27.12 -0.95
C ILE A 493 7.62 -28.57 -1.05
N LEU A 494 7.39 -29.10 -2.27
CA LEU A 494 6.92 -30.47 -2.44
C LEU A 494 7.97 -31.50 -1.97
N PRO A 495 9.24 -31.46 -2.44
CA PRO A 495 10.29 -32.32 -1.90
C PRO A 495 10.43 -32.23 -0.37
N ALA A 496 10.35 -31.03 0.21
CA ALA A 496 10.48 -30.82 1.64
C ALA A 496 9.33 -31.46 2.43
N VAL A 497 8.09 -31.35 1.94
CA VAL A 497 6.92 -31.99 2.58
C VAL A 497 7.02 -33.52 2.48
N PHE A 498 7.37 -34.08 1.32
CA PHE A 498 7.55 -35.53 1.17
C PHE A 498 8.68 -36.08 2.05
N LEU A 499 9.81 -35.38 2.12
CA LEU A 499 10.90 -35.74 3.04
C LEU A 499 10.44 -35.70 4.49
N SER A 500 9.68 -34.68 4.88
CA SER A 500 9.14 -34.56 6.24
C SER A 500 8.18 -35.71 6.58
N LEU A 501 7.31 -36.07 5.64
CA LEU A 501 6.42 -37.23 5.79
C LEU A 501 7.20 -38.55 5.90
N ALA A 502 8.25 -38.74 5.10
CA ALA A 502 9.10 -39.93 5.15
C ALA A 502 9.86 -40.03 6.49
N VAL A 503 10.44 -38.93 6.97
CA VAL A 503 11.10 -38.86 8.28
C VAL A 503 10.10 -39.15 9.39
N SER A 504 8.93 -38.52 9.38
CA SER A 504 7.88 -38.79 10.36
C SER A 504 7.45 -40.26 10.36
N PHE A 505 7.27 -40.87 9.18
CA PHE A 505 6.90 -42.28 9.06
C PHE A 505 7.94 -43.21 9.70
N VAL A 506 9.22 -43.02 9.37
CA VAL A 506 10.34 -43.83 9.90
C VAL A 506 10.54 -43.63 11.40
N SER A 507 10.27 -42.44 11.93
CA SER A 507 10.46 -42.11 13.36
C SER A 507 9.32 -42.56 14.28
N THR A 508 8.23 -43.14 13.75
CA THR A 508 7.09 -43.57 14.57
C THR A 508 7.24 -44.97 15.18
N PRO A 509 6.68 -45.24 16.38
CA PRO A 509 6.67 -46.58 16.96
C PRO A 509 5.98 -47.58 16.01
N GLY A 510 6.73 -48.60 15.55
CA GLY A 510 6.25 -49.62 14.60
C GLY A 510 6.71 -49.44 13.15
N GLY A 511 7.55 -48.44 12.84
CA GLY A 511 8.18 -48.29 11.52
C GLY A 511 9.20 -49.41 11.19
N PRO A 512 9.61 -49.54 9.91
CA PRO A 512 10.47 -50.64 9.43
C PRO A 512 11.89 -50.67 10.01
N ILE A 513 12.31 -49.61 10.72
CA ILE A 513 13.59 -49.54 11.42
C ILE A 513 13.32 -49.64 12.92
N LEU A 514 13.29 -50.88 13.44
CA LEU A 514 13.38 -51.14 14.88
C LEU A 514 14.69 -50.52 15.40
N HIS A 515 14.60 -49.77 16.51
CA HIS A 515 15.73 -49.22 17.29
C HIS A 515 16.30 -47.84 16.93
N SER A 516 15.49 -46.86 16.50
CA SER A 516 15.92 -45.46 16.67
C SER A 516 15.75 -45.04 18.15
N PRO A 517 16.81 -44.56 18.85
CA PRO A 517 16.67 -44.01 20.21
C PRO A 517 15.97 -42.64 20.23
N ILE A 518 15.71 -42.06 19.06
CA ILE A 518 15.04 -40.76 18.90
C ILE A 518 13.61 -41.02 18.44
N HIS A 519 12.68 -41.02 19.40
CA HIS A 519 11.24 -40.97 19.12
C HIS A 519 10.84 -39.52 18.90
N LEU A 520 10.51 -39.16 17.66
CA LEU A 520 9.99 -37.83 17.38
C LEU A 520 8.46 -37.85 17.53
N PRO A 521 7.85 -37.03 18.40
CA PRO A 521 6.40 -37.00 18.56
C PRO A 521 5.74 -36.72 17.21
N CYS A 522 4.58 -37.32 16.90
CA CYS A 522 3.85 -36.98 15.68
C CYS A 522 3.50 -35.48 15.59
N ALA A 523 3.51 -34.79 16.73
CA ALA A 523 3.45 -33.32 16.85
C ALA A 523 4.59 -32.55 16.14
N SER A 524 5.58 -33.26 15.58
CA SER A 524 6.76 -32.68 14.93
C SER A 524 6.60 -32.44 13.43
N LEU A 525 5.60 -33.03 12.75
CA LEU A 525 5.51 -32.94 11.29
C LEU A 525 5.46 -31.48 10.75
N PRO A 526 4.65 -30.55 11.29
CA PRO A 526 4.68 -29.16 10.84
C PRO A 526 6.02 -28.46 11.09
N VAL A 527 6.73 -28.85 12.16
CA VAL A 527 8.08 -28.36 12.47
C VAL A 527 9.08 -28.90 11.46
N LEU A 528 9.01 -30.19 11.12
CA LEU A 528 9.84 -30.82 10.10
C LEU A 528 9.61 -30.20 8.72
N VAL A 529 8.35 -29.94 8.32
CA VAL A 529 8.05 -29.27 7.05
C VAL A 529 8.68 -27.88 7.01
N SER A 530 8.53 -27.11 8.08
CA SER A 530 9.12 -25.78 8.19
C SER A 530 10.65 -25.84 8.13
N PHE A 531 11.26 -26.79 8.84
CA PHE A 531 12.70 -27.00 8.90
C PHE A 531 13.27 -27.44 7.54
N HIS A 532 12.76 -28.52 6.95
CA HIS A 532 13.23 -29.02 5.66
C HIS A 532 13.02 -27.99 4.54
N THR A 533 11.93 -27.22 4.56
CA THR A 533 11.70 -26.13 3.59
C THR A 533 12.76 -25.04 3.76
N TYR A 534 13.06 -24.64 5.00
CA TYR A 534 14.10 -23.65 5.28
C TYR A 534 15.49 -24.13 4.82
N ILE A 535 15.87 -25.36 5.15
CA ILE A 535 17.16 -25.94 4.74
C ILE A 535 17.24 -26.05 3.21
N ALA A 536 16.22 -26.60 2.55
CA ALA A 536 16.21 -26.72 1.09
C ALA A 536 16.27 -25.36 0.39
N LYS A 537 15.55 -24.35 0.91
CA LYS A 537 15.67 -22.96 0.45
C LYS A 537 17.12 -22.47 0.54
N ARG A 538 17.76 -22.63 1.71
CA ARG A 538 19.15 -22.17 1.93
C ARG A 538 20.14 -22.88 1.01
N LEU A 539 20.02 -24.19 0.83
CA LEU A 539 20.87 -24.96 -0.08
C LEU A 539 20.73 -24.48 -1.54
N LEU A 540 19.51 -24.16 -1.98
CA LEU A 540 19.28 -23.65 -3.32
C LEU A 540 19.83 -22.22 -3.48
N GLU A 541 19.64 -21.36 -2.46
CA GLU A 541 20.16 -19.99 -2.45
C GLU A 541 21.70 -19.92 -2.41
N LEU A 542 22.37 -20.93 -1.84
CA LEU A 542 23.84 -21.01 -1.90
C LEU A 542 24.36 -21.19 -3.33
N ASN A 543 23.65 -21.96 -4.16
CA ASN A 543 24.00 -22.20 -5.56
C ASN A 543 23.47 -21.12 -6.50
N SER A 544 22.40 -20.44 -6.12
CA SER A 544 21.73 -19.43 -6.93
C SER A 544 21.21 -18.32 -6.00
N PRO A 545 22.07 -17.36 -5.62
CA PRO A 545 21.69 -16.31 -4.68
C PRO A 545 20.56 -15.45 -5.26
N PRO A 546 19.59 -15.03 -4.43
CA PRO A 546 18.46 -14.23 -4.88
C PRO A 546 18.92 -12.84 -5.35
N ASP A 547 18.38 -12.40 -6.48
CA ASP A 547 18.56 -11.06 -7.04
C ASP A 547 17.48 -10.11 -6.51
N ALA A 548 17.83 -8.83 -6.31
CA ALA A 548 16.93 -7.82 -5.74
C ALA A 548 15.66 -7.61 -6.59
N PHE A 549 15.71 -7.97 -7.87
CA PHE A 549 14.62 -7.82 -8.83
C PHE A 549 13.87 -9.13 -9.13
N ASP A 550 14.21 -10.25 -8.47
CA ASP A 550 13.61 -11.57 -8.73
C ASP A 550 12.08 -11.56 -8.55
N MET A 551 11.58 -10.79 -7.58
CA MET A 551 10.14 -10.71 -7.31
C MET A 551 9.32 -10.25 -8.52
N TYR A 552 9.93 -9.46 -9.43
CA TYR A 552 9.27 -8.94 -10.62
C TYR A 552 9.23 -9.94 -11.78
N LYS A 553 10.00 -11.04 -11.72
CA LYS A 553 10.13 -12.04 -12.79
C LYS A 553 8.97 -13.04 -12.84
N LYS A 554 8.10 -13.07 -11.81
CA LYS A 554 7.00 -14.04 -11.65
C LYS A 554 7.44 -15.52 -11.76
N ALA A 555 8.72 -15.82 -11.51
CA ALA A 555 9.31 -17.15 -11.68
C ALA A 555 8.81 -18.18 -10.64
N ASP A 556 8.19 -17.72 -9.57
CA ASP A 556 7.55 -18.51 -8.52
C ASP A 556 6.16 -19.02 -8.92
N VAL A 557 5.46 -18.39 -9.87
CA VAL A 557 4.06 -18.69 -10.21
C VAL A 557 3.86 -20.12 -10.71
N LYS A 558 4.68 -20.58 -11.66
CA LYS A 558 4.57 -21.94 -12.21
C LYS A 558 4.82 -23.02 -11.14
N PRO A 559 5.93 -23.01 -10.39
CA PRO A 559 6.15 -24.01 -9.34
C PRO A 559 5.09 -23.94 -8.22
N LEU A 560 4.61 -22.74 -7.85
CA LEU A 560 3.49 -22.58 -6.92
C LEU A 560 2.21 -23.28 -7.40
N ARG A 561 1.81 -23.03 -8.66
CA ARG A 561 0.62 -23.67 -9.24
C ARG A 561 0.77 -25.18 -9.31
N ASN A 562 1.97 -25.68 -9.60
CA ASN A 562 2.25 -27.12 -9.57
C ASN A 562 2.08 -27.68 -8.14
N ALA A 563 2.59 -26.97 -7.12
CA ALA A 563 2.43 -27.37 -5.72
C ALA A 563 0.95 -27.41 -5.30
N TYR A 564 0.17 -26.39 -5.63
CA TYR A 564 -1.27 -26.37 -5.32
C TYR A 564 -2.06 -27.44 -6.08
N MET A 565 -1.70 -27.72 -7.35
CA MET A 565 -2.32 -28.80 -8.13
C MET A 565 -2.02 -30.17 -7.53
N ALA A 566 -0.76 -30.44 -7.15
CA ALA A 566 -0.38 -31.69 -6.49
C ALA A 566 -1.13 -31.86 -5.16
N SER A 567 -1.22 -30.80 -4.36
CA SER A 567 -1.99 -30.77 -3.12
C SER A 567 -3.48 -31.05 -3.33
N PHE A 568 -4.08 -30.46 -4.37
CA PHE A 568 -5.47 -30.71 -4.75
C PHE A 568 -5.71 -32.19 -5.09
N LEU A 569 -4.90 -32.74 -6.00
CA LEU A 569 -5.07 -34.12 -6.47
C LEU A 569 -4.91 -35.13 -5.32
N LEU A 570 -3.89 -34.95 -4.48
CA LEU A 570 -3.63 -35.87 -3.37
C LEU A 570 -4.77 -35.84 -2.33
N SER A 571 -5.23 -34.63 -1.95
CA SER A 571 -6.31 -34.46 -0.97
C SER A 571 -7.67 -34.91 -1.51
N ALA A 572 -7.97 -34.64 -2.79
CA ALA A 572 -9.20 -35.07 -3.44
C ALA A 572 -9.27 -36.60 -3.55
N CYS A 573 -8.20 -37.25 -3.98
CA CYS A 573 -8.13 -38.72 -4.01
C CYS A 573 -8.31 -39.31 -2.60
N ALA A 574 -7.67 -38.71 -1.60
CA ALA A 574 -7.82 -39.14 -0.21
C ALA A 574 -9.26 -38.99 0.30
N HIS A 575 -9.92 -37.87 0.00
CA HIS A 575 -11.31 -37.62 0.36
C HIS A 575 -12.26 -38.62 -0.30
N ILE A 576 -12.12 -38.86 -1.60
CA ILE A 576 -12.95 -39.81 -2.33
C ILE A 576 -12.76 -41.22 -1.78
N ALA A 577 -11.51 -41.63 -1.52
CA ALA A 577 -11.24 -42.93 -0.91
C ALA A 577 -11.86 -43.06 0.48
N LEU A 578 -11.82 -42.01 1.31
CA LEU A 578 -12.51 -41.98 2.61
C LEU A 578 -14.01 -42.21 2.43
N LEU A 579 -14.69 -41.55 1.48
CA LEU A 579 -16.13 -41.73 1.24
C LEU A 579 -16.55 -43.19 0.95
N PHE A 580 -15.65 -44.01 0.41
CA PHE A 580 -15.90 -45.43 0.13
C PHE A 580 -15.48 -46.38 1.25
N LEU A 581 -14.80 -45.90 2.29
CA LEU A 581 -14.46 -46.72 3.45
C LEU A 581 -15.69 -46.98 4.33
N PRO A 582 -15.77 -48.16 4.99
CA PRO A 582 -16.79 -48.44 5.99
C PRO A 582 -16.87 -47.32 7.04
N LYS A 583 -18.08 -47.04 7.53
CA LYS A 583 -18.24 -46.12 8.67
C LYS A 583 -17.36 -46.58 9.82
N ASP A 584 -16.71 -45.63 10.47
CA ASP A 584 -15.77 -45.86 11.59
C ASP A 584 -14.49 -46.64 11.22
N ALA A 585 -14.19 -46.84 9.93
CA ALA A 585 -12.92 -47.44 9.49
C ALA A 585 -11.67 -46.64 9.93
N SER A 586 -11.84 -45.33 10.16
CA SER A 586 -10.84 -44.47 10.79
C SER A 586 -11.54 -43.35 11.56
N SER A 587 -10.82 -42.69 12.47
CA SER A 587 -11.31 -41.50 13.19
C SER A 587 -11.77 -40.40 12.22
N LEU A 588 -11.01 -40.19 11.13
CA LEU A 588 -11.35 -39.22 10.09
C LEU A 588 -12.64 -39.62 9.35
N GLN A 589 -12.80 -40.90 9.00
CA GLN A 589 -14.01 -41.39 8.34
C GLN A 589 -15.25 -41.29 9.22
N SER A 590 -15.11 -41.61 10.51
CA SER A 590 -16.18 -41.46 11.51
C SER A 590 -16.67 -40.00 11.58
N GLN A 591 -15.75 -39.04 11.65
CA GLN A 591 -16.08 -37.63 11.74
C GLN A 591 -16.62 -37.04 10.43
N LEU A 592 -16.13 -37.51 9.27
CA LEU A 592 -16.64 -37.14 7.95
C LEU A 592 -18.10 -37.61 7.76
N SER A 593 -18.42 -38.81 8.24
CA SER A 593 -19.76 -39.39 8.12
C SER A 593 -20.77 -38.92 9.19
N ALA A 594 -20.31 -38.12 10.15
CA ALA A 594 -21.17 -37.59 11.21
C ALA A 594 -22.15 -36.53 10.66
N PRO A 595 -23.37 -36.41 11.24
CA PRO A 595 -24.31 -35.36 10.86
C PRO A 595 -23.71 -33.96 11.07
N LEU A 596 -23.94 -33.05 10.12
CA LEU A 596 -23.53 -31.63 10.19
C LEU A 596 -24.06 -30.89 11.43
N SER A 597 -25.12 -31.39 12.07
CA SER A 597 -25.67 -30.86 13.31
C SER A 597 -24.81 -31.14 14.54
N LYS A 598 -23.86 -32.08 14.45
CA LYS A 598 -22.86 -32.29 15.50
C LYS A 598 -21.74 -31.27 15.31
N ASN A 599 -21.50 -30.44 16.33
CA ASN A 599 -20.35 -29.54 16.42
C ASN A 599 -19.04 -30.33 16.67
N ASN A 600 -18.68 -31.23 15.75
CA ASN A 600 -17.41 -31.95 15.78
C ASN A 600 -16.29 -31.12 15.13
N ASP A 601 -15.04 -31.49 15.41
CA ASP A 601 -13.86 -30.76 14.95
C ASP A 601 -13.81 -30.65 13.41
N PHE A 602 -14.21 -31.72 12.70
CA PHE A 602 -14.29 -31.75 11.24
C PHE A 602 -15.24 -30.70 10.68
N THR A 603 -16.47 -30.65 11.19
CA THR A 603 -17.53 -29.78 10.67
C THR A 603 -17.14 -28.32 10.83
N ILE A 604 -16.61 -27.95 11.99
CA ILE A 604 -16.15 -26.60 12.24
C ILE A 604 -14.97 -26.25 11.34
N PHE A 605 -13.99 -27.15 11.19
CA PHE A 605 -12.86 -26.96 10.29
C PHE A 605 -13.29 -26.81 8.82
N ALA A 606 -14.23 -27.63 8.37
CA ALA A 606 -14.79 -27.58 7.01
C ALA A 606 -15.52 -26.25 6.76
N LEU A 607 -16.36 -25.81 7.71
CA LEU A 607 -17.04 -24.52 7.65
C LEU A 607 -16.04 -23.36 7.66
N ALA A 608 -15.04 -23.39 8.54
CA ALA A 608 -13.99 -22.36 8.60
C ALA A 608 -13.25 -22.25 7.26
N THR A 609 -12.91 -23.38 6.65
CA THR A 609 -12.23 -23.44 5.36
C THR A 609 -13.12 -22.90 4.24
N ALA A 610 -14.40 -23.27 4.21
CA ALA A 610 -15.35 -22.75 3.22
C ALA A 610 -15.54 -21.23 3.34
N ILE A 611 -15.74 -20.71 4.56
CA ILE A 611 -15.85 -19.26 4.82
C ILE A 611 -14.58 -18.54 4.37
N PHE A 612 -13.39 -19.08 4.70
CA PHE A 612 -12.14 -18.44 4.31
C PHE A 612 -11.89 -18.47 2.79
N CYS A 613 -12.30 -19.54 2.10
CA CYS A 613 -12.28 -19.61 0.64
C CYS A 613 -13.19 -18.54 0.02
N LEU A 614 -14.44 -18.42 0.50
CA LEU A 614 -15.38 -17.39 0.04
C LEU A 614 -14.88 -15.98 0.32
N HIS A 615 -14.32 -15.74 1.51
CA HIS A 615 -13.66 -14.48 1.85
C HIS A 615 -12.54 -14.18 0.85
N SER A 616 -11.64 -15.15 0.56
CA SER A 616 -10.53 -14.96 -0.36
C SER A 616 -10.99 -14.64 -1.80
N VAL A 617 -12.06 -15.30 -2.27
CA VAL A 617 -12.69 -15.00 -3.57
C VAL A 617 -13.29 -13.60 -3.59
N TYR A 618 -14.01 -13.22 -2.53
CA TYR A 618 -14.59 -11.89 -2.39
C TYR A 618 -13.50 -10.81 -2.33
N GLU A 619 -12.40 -11.04 -1.62
CA GLU A 619 -11.29 -10.09 -1.51
C GLU A 619 -10.61 -9.84 -2.85
N LEU A 620 -10.39 -10.87 -3.68
CA LEU A 620 -9.89 -10.67 -5.06
C LEU A 620 -10.85 -9.84 -5.91
N ARG A 621 -12.17 -9.99 -5.73
CA ARG A 621 -13.14 -9.12 -6.40
C ARG A 621 -13.12 -7.70 -5.84
N ARG A 622 -13.08 -7.56 -4.51
CA ARG A 622 -13.10 -6.28 -3.81
C ARG A 622 -11.88 -5.44 -4.19
N THR A 623 -10.73 -6.06 -4.34
CA THR A 623 -9.48 -5.39 -4.74
C THR A 623 -9.36 -5.20 -6.25
N GLY A 624 -10.29 -5.72 -7.06
CA GLY A 624 -10.35 -5.52 -8.51
C GLY A 624 -9.59 -6.56 -9.34
N TRP A 625 -8.87 -7.49 -8.71
CA TRP A 625 -8.13 -8.57 -9.38
C TRP A 625 -9.04 -9.56 -10.13
N ALA A 626 -10.27 -9.77 -9.66
CA ALA A 626 -11.26 -10.61 -10.32
C ALA A 626 -12.48 -9.80 -10.75
N THR A 627 -13.06 -10.13 -11.91
CA THR A 627 -14.37 -9.60 -12.32
C THR A 627 -15.49 -10.17 -11.44
N THR A 628 -16.64 -9.48 -11.37
CA THR A 628 -17.80 -10.00 -10.62
C THR A 628 -18.21 -11.39 -11.12
N LYS A 629 -18.18 -11.62 -12.43
CA LYS A 629 -18.51 -12.92 -13.04
C LYS A 629 -17.54 -14.02 -12.57
N GLN A 630 -16.22 -13.77 -12.64
CA GLN A 630 -15.22 -14.74 -12.18
C GLN A 630 -15.39 -15.06 -10.70
N ALA A 631 -15.64 -14.05 -9.86
CA ALA A 631 -15.82 -14.24 -8.43
C ALA A 631 -17.08 -15.03 -8.10
N LEU A 632 -18.20 -14.78 -8.78
CA LEU A 632 -19.44 -15.55 -8.59
C LEU A 632 -19.26 -17.02 -9.00
N VAL A 633 -18.59 -17.28 -10.13
CA VAL A 633 -18.29 -18.64 -10.57
C VAL A 633 -17.38 -19.36 -9.58
N ALA A 634 -16.33 -18.69 -9.09
CA ALA A 634 -15.43 -19.25 -8.10
C ALA A 634 -16.15 -19.52 -6.75
N ALA A 635 -17.01 -18.61 -6.30
CA ALA A 635 -17.80 -18.79 -5.07
C ALA A 635 -18.77 -19.98 -5.19
N LEU A 636 -19.46 -20.12 -6.32
CA LEU A 636 -20.33 -21.27 -6.58
C LEU A 636 -19.52 -22.58 -6.61
N ALA A 637 -18.37 -22.58 -7.28
CA ALA A 637 -17.47 -23.74 -7.31
C ALA A 637 -16.98 -24.12 -5.90
N VAL A 638 -16.67 -23.13 -5.05
CA VAL A 638 -16.29 -23.37 -3.64
C VAL A 638 -17.42 -24.09 -2.90
N LEU A 639 -18.67 -23.68 -3.06
CA LEU A 639 -19.82 -24.27 -2.35
C LEU A 639 -20.16 -25.69 -2.86
N VAL A 640 -20.22 -25.88 -4.18
CA VAL A 640 -20.61 -27.16 -4.80
C VAL A 640 -19.55 -28.24 -4.60
N SER A 641 -18.27 -27.86 -4.57
CA SER A 641 -17.17 -28.83 -4.52
C SER A 641 -16.85 -29.36 -3.13
N GLN A 642 -17.31 -28.69 -2.05
CA GLN A 642 -17.03 -29.13 -0.66
C GLN A 642 -17.37 -30.62 -0.43
N PRO A 643 -18.59 -31.12 -0.72
CA PRO A 643 -18.94 -32.52 -0.49
C PRO A 643 -18.35 -33.48 -1.54
N LEU A 644 -17.88 -32.98 -2.68
CA LEU A 644 -17.42 -33.83 -3.79
C LEU A 644 -15.95 -34.22 -3.65
N VAL A 645 -15.10 -33.26 -3.28
CA VAL A 645 -13.64 -33.44 -3.22
C VAL A 645 -13.06 -33.12 -1.85
N GLY A 646 -13.89 -32.64 -0.92
CA GLY A 646 -13.50 -32.31 0.44
C GLY A 646 -13.01 -30.87 0.61
N PRO A 647 -13.19 -30.28 1.80
CA PRO A 647 -12.87 -28.88 2.08
C PRO A 647 -11.40 -28.51 1.84
N VAL A 648 -10.49 -29.43 2.15
CA VAL A 648 -9.05 -29.18 2.06
C VAL A 648 -8.55 -29.23 0.60
N ALA A 649 -9.16 -30.06 -0.25
CA ALA A 649 -8.91 -30.02 -1.69
C ALA A 649 -9.46 -28.73 -2.31
N VAL A 650 -10.68 -28.31 -1.94
CA VAL A 650 -11.24 -27.03 -2.40
C VAL A 650 -10.33 -25.86 -2.01
N TYR A 651 -9.77 -25.88 -0.80
CA TYR A 651 -8.77 -24.92 -0.35
C TYR A 651 -7.56 -24.87 -1.30
N ALA A 652 -6.96 -26.00 -1.66
CA ALA A 652 -5.86 -26.04 -2.64
C ALA A 652 -6.28 -25.47 -4.01
N ALA A 653 -7.49 -25.80 -4.48
CA ALA A 653 -8.02 -25.33 -5.76
C ALA A 653 -8.24 -23.81 -5.79
N VAL A 654 -8.72 -23.22 -4.70
CA VAL A 654 -8.87 -21.76 -4.57
C VAL A 654 -7.51 -21.07 -4.62
N TRP A 655 -6.48 -21.63 -3.97
CA TRP A 655 -5.12 -21.07 -4.02
C TRP A 655 -4.51 -21.18 -5.41
N TYR A 656 -4.74 -22.30 -6.11
CA TYR A 656 -4.36 -22.45 -7.51
C TYR A 656 -5.01 -21.39 -8.41
N TRP A 657 -6.33 -21.19 -8.27
CA TRP A 657 -7.08 -20.18 -9.01
C TRP A 657 -6.60 -18.76 -8.67
N ARG A 658 -6.42 -18.47 -7.37
CA ARG A 658 -5.96 -17.18 -6.87
C ARG A 658 -4.62 -16.78 -7.48
N GLU A 659 -3.62 -17.67 -7.47
CA GLU A 659 -2.32 -17.36 -8.11
C GLU A 659 -2.48 -17.12 -9.62
N GLY A 660 -3.39 -17.83 -10.28
CA GLY A 660 -3.69 -17.63 -11.70
C GLY A 660 -4.31 -16.26 -12.00
N VAL A 661 -5.21 -15.78 -11.16
CA VAL A 661 -5.83 -14.45 -11.28
C VAL A 661 -4.83 -13.35 -10.95
N TRP A 662 -4.05 -13.53 -9.88
CA TRP A 662 -3.18 -12.49 -9.34
C TRP A 662 -1.90 -12.29 -10.16
N SER A 663 -1.50 -13.28 -10.96
CA SER A 663 -0.30 -13.23 -11.79
C SER A 663 -0.57 -12.78 -13.23
N GLN A 664 -1.82 -12.48 -13.60
CA GLN A 664 -2.15 -12.04 -14.97
C GLN A 664 -1.34 -10.78 -15.34
N ASP A 665 -0.85 -10.76 -16.57
CA ASP A 665 -0.27 -9.53 -17.12
C ASP A 665 -1.41 -8.58 -17.44
N VAL A 666 -1.25 -7.34 -17.00
CA VAL A 666 -2.23 -6.28 -17.26
C VAL A 666 -1.86 -5.61 -18.58
N SER A 667 -2.83 -5.57 -19.49
CA SER A 667 -2.67 -5.29 -20.94
C SER A 667 -2.46 -3.82 -21.30
#